data_AF-A0AAW0G523-F1
#
_entry.id   AF-A0AAW0G523-F1
#
_cell.length_a   1.000
_cell.length_b   1.000
_cell.length_c   1.000
_cell.angle_alpha   90.00
_cell.angle_beta   90.00
_cell.angle_gamma   90.00
#
_symmetry.space_group_name_H-M   'P 1'
#
loop_
_entity.id
_entity.type
_entity.pdbx_description
1 polymer ?
#
loop_
_entity_poly.entity_id
_entity_poly.type
_entity_poly.pdbx_seq_one_letter_code
_entity_poly.pdbx_strand_id
1 'polypeptide(L)'
;MSSSFSALLFPPTKLKSLHPRDRADAPLSRLRFQLDTMPGSRKYVFTPATRSEILSELYESFWGQHSSLFLPTGATSLPKHATLCEVQARAGMHRESSAPSSRPCGRIFKKGEACFRCKDCAVDDSCVMCSRCFGATSHATHNVICFIAQQSGGTCDCGDVEAWNEDPKCPYHIISSDNSKSVKDFINKTLSYPKATPKTIAGQEVPPVKDYPNRASIPSELHESMSRTVGYAIDYILDTLDYSPDETICPRDEAGLRAQPSADPMMMKEQYCIVIWNDDKHSFDEVTQLLVDCTGRTREEAMEVVSRIDENGRDVVDMNGNITRLLEVGHAISQIDLGITIRRAYDTFREQVSAVIIEWLLDLTRCRIGTDTVTMREIVAAELLSPRKHSTPHARIESELQDSARIDWMFIYHTKLWKRPRLNLKEIYASLLFLSHEHKLAVASHFANVYNRVIDLYLLVDREAETSVKYFTLQLFTIPSVALYVARQHNMIFRLLAVVTSFFTNQIEGRRITMPPDTSIQIDVETFPFKSKRFMPVFSDLRYLCSSEPVQKLIVHNTEFITQFSSTCQLFMCVNPNKRHAADHVEYETDAWISVFNVTLSLSRVIKTYGAAFTHATVAELVAAINTVIHNILVACVALDEARDPTRFPTISFHTVGFGNSDYHVVEFNVLEGPVSFHHSLQWLLSELLKHVDTLSEENLQQAGLQSLRDVCFRKASEQAIQTIVDYPLRVLAMVAQIRTGLWVRNGFAIRGQLIHYRDYMLRELCYDQDLFILQNALVILDPDKVFVSMLDRFQLVSYFSGAVLHDVYDDTQLGGMVEELLYVLTAILTETASATKMPMRALIRREVVHALAVGPASFTDLTKRVAERLPDDINFERVLRDVTNFKAPESTSDLGMYELKDESYDEVNPFFYHYTRNKREEVEAVLRTRAQKRGLEDPVIIPKPLNITFGPFITLPAVFESEVLLQILFYSLYNVLSVTDNSGNAPPAAEAILDQAIYLIMSALIERHELFSSLAVFKTFEEDKGLLSLLCTLEHHTTFSKAYKNRIGWVLSRIAECQPHAVQAHRYIPESSMGDDPDDVKKRAAKARQEAIMKQMKAQQMSFVDICEDFDDEGDDDMGDTPHSPVSFGTCIVCQEELNNNKPFGSLGFLQPSRVLRRFADNPSSRDDVRIIHVSRELGPLGSTFRGISIPSIRSSEEQMGWLSQLRWFRDCI
;
A
#
# COMPACT_ATOMS: atom_id res chain seq x y z
N MET A 1 -46.83 29.78 -28.73
CA MET A 1 -47.99 29.02 -29.25
C MET A 1 -48.61 28.29 -28.08
N SER A 2 -49.79 28.75 -27.71
CA SER A 2 -50.62 28.35 -26.57
C SER A 2 -51.35 27.04 -26.82
N SER A 3 -51.80 26.41 -25.72
CA SER A 3 -52.69 25.25 -25.58
C SER A 3 -52.08 23.86 -25.81
N SER A 4 -51.71 23.17 -24.72
CA SER A 4 -51.80 21.69 -24.52
C SER A 4 -51.30 21.22 -23.13
N PHE A 5 -51.43 21.99 -22.04
CA PHE A 5 -50.79 21.66 -20.74
C PHE A 5 -51.74 21.53 -19.53
N SER A 6 -52.99 21.08 -19.73
CA SER A 6 -53.99 21.05 -18.65
C SER A 6 -54.75 19.73 -18.49
N ALA A 7 -54.08 18.58 -18.63
CA ALA A 7 -54.71 17.29 -18.35
C ALA A 7 -53.72 16.30 -17.72
N LEU A 8 -53.47 16.43 -16.41
CA LEU A 8 -52.95 15.35 -15.54
C LEU A 8 -53.05 15.66 -14.03
N LEU A 9 -53.94 16.58 -13.61
CA LEU A 9 -54.22 16.84 -12.20
C LEU A 9 -55.59 16.24 -11.83
N PHE A 10 -55.58 15.34 -10.84
CA PHE A 10 -56.74 14.65 -10.27
C PHE A 10 -57.92 15.60 -10.01
N PRO A 11 -59.17 15.22 -10.38
CA PRO A 11 -60.34 16.01 -10.01
C PRO A 11 -60.70 15.75 -8.53
N PRO A 12 -60.95 16.80 -7.72
CA PRO A 12 -61.52 16.64 -6.39
C PRO A 12 -63.02 16.36 -6.52
N THR A 13 -63.57 15.61 -5.56
CA THR A 13 -64.99 15.23 -5.37
C THR A 13 -65.46 13.93 -6.05
N LYS A 14 -65.46 12.84 -5.26
CA LYS A 14 -66.58 11.88 -5.08
C LYS A 14 -66.16 10.73 -4.16
N LEU A 15 -66.39 10.88 -2.85
CA LEU A 15 -66.59 9.72 -1.97
C LEU A 15 -68.00 9.17 -2.25
N LYS A 16 -68.09 8.08 -3.02
CA LYS A 16 -69.26 7.21 -3.05
C LYS A 16 -68.81 5.77 -2.84
N SER A 17 -69.38 5.15 -1.80
CA SER A 17 -69.45 3.72 -1.47
C SER A 17 -68.37 2.81 -2.07
N LEU A 18 -67.35 2.51 -1.26
CA LEU A 18 -66.33 1.49 -1.54
C LEU A 18 -66.95 0.10 -1.61
N HIS A 19 -66.66 -0.62 -2.69
CA HIS A 19 -66.98 -2.04 -2.88
C HIS A 19 -66.11 -2.90 -1.93
N PRO A 20 -66.52 -4.13 -1.56
CA PRO A 20 -65.79 -4.95 -0.59
C PRO A 20 -64.35 -5.34 -0.96
N ARG A 21 -63.94 -5.14 -2.23
CA ARG A 21 -62.57 -5.38 -2.71
C ARG A 21 -61.59 -4.23 -2.41
N ASP A 22 -62.07 -3.02 -2.10
CA ASP A 22 -61.21 -1.85 -1.84
C ASP A 22 -60.78 -1.71 -0.37
N ARG A 23 -61.19 -2.64 0.52
CA ARG A 23 -60.81 -2.59 1.95
C ARG A 23 -59.34 -2.96 2.22
N ALA A 24 -58.65 -3.61 1.28
CA ALA A 24 -57.26 -4.02 1.44
C ALA A 24 -56.24 -2.86 1.35
N ASP A 25 -56.61 -1.72 0.73
CA ASP A 25 -55.68 -0.60 0.45
C ASP A 25 -55.68 0.53 1.50
N ALA A 26 -56.52 0.44 2.53
CA ALA A 26 -56.72 1.55 3.48
C ALA A 26 -55.47 1.92 4.31
N PRO A 27 -54.66 0.98 4.86
CA PRO A 27 -53.49 1.33 5.67
C PRO A 27 -52.36 1.98 4.85
N LEU A 28 -52.03 1.42 3.68
CA LEU A 28 -50.99 1.97 2.81
C LEU A 28 -51.38 3.33 2.22
N SER A 29 -52.66 3.52 1.88
CA SER A 29 -53.17 4.81 1.41
C SER A 29 -53.11 5.88 2.50
N ARG A 30 -53.36 5.49 3.77
CA ARG A 30 -53.18 6.37 4.93
C ARG A 30 -51.70 6.75 5.10
N LEU A 31 -50.79 5.78 5.06
CA LEU A 31 -49.34 6.04 5.16
C LEU A 31 -48.89 7.02 4.09
N ARG A 32 -49.30 6.82 2.83
CA ARG A 32 -49.03 7.73 1.71
C ARG A 32 -49.47 9.16 2.02
N PHE A 33 -50.74 9.33 2.36
CA PHE A 33 -51.31 10.63 2.71
C PHE A 33 -50.58 11.31 3.87
N GLN A 34 -50.23 10.55 4.91
CA GLN A 34 -49.51 11.09 6.06
C GLN A 34 -48.10 11.57 5.67
N LEU A 35 -47.29 10.75 4.99
CA LEU A 35 -45.92 11.13 4.63
C LEU A 35 -45.87 12.33 3.67
N ASP A 36 -46.86 12.47 2.77
CA ASP A 36 -46.93 13.57 1.81
C ASP A 36 -47.37 14.90 2.46
N THR A 37 -48.27 14.84 3.45
CA THR A 37 -48.83 16.04 4.09
C THR A 37 -48.10 16.46 5.37
N MET A 38 -47.32 15.57 5.98
CA MET A 38 -46.59 15.81 7.23
C MET A 38 -45.63 17.01 7.20
N PRO A 39 -44.85 17.27 6.12
CA PRO A 39 -43.97 18.44 6.08
C PRO A 39 -44.73 19.75 6.32
N GLY A 40 -45.89 19.90 5.66
CA GLY A 40 -46.74 21.08 5.80
C GLY A 40 -47.43 21.17 7.17
N SER A 41 -47.96 20.04 7.66
CA SER A 41 -48.69 20.00 8.94
C SER A 41 -47.80 20.27 10.15
N ARG A 42 -46.51 19.91 10.07
CA ARG A 42 -45.49 20.15 11.10
C ARG A 42 -44.71 21.45 10.91
N LYS A 43 -45.11 22.29 9.95
CA LYS A 43 -44.40 23.55 9.61
C LYS A 43 -42.91 23.32 9.35
N TYR A 44 -42.57 22.19 8.72
CA TYR A 44 -41.20 21.77 8.39
C TYR A 44 -40.24 21.59 9.58
N VAL A 45 -40.75 21.58 10.82
CA VAL A 45 -39.94 21.33 12.02
C VAL A 45 -39.93 19.83 12.33
N PHE A 46 -38.75 19.22 12.26
CA PHE A 46 -38.58 17.81 12.57
C PHE A 46 -38.19 17.62 14.03
N THR A 47 -39.00 16.86 14.76
CA THR A 47 -38.83 16.64 16.21
C THR A 47 -38.79 15.14 16.52
N PRO A 48 -38.30 14.73 17.72
CA PRO A 48 -38.40 13.35 18.17
C PRO A 48 -39.84 12.80 18.17
N ALA A 49 -40.85 13.66 18.37
CA ALA A 49 -42.26 13.29 18.28
C ALA A 49 -42.67 12.97 16.83
N THR A 50 -42.21 13.78 15.86
CA THR A 50 -42.39 13.52 14.42
C THR A 50 -41.80 12.17 14.03
N ARG A 51 -40.57 11.87 14.48
CA ARG A 51 -39.95 10.54 14.28
C ARG A 51 -40.86 9.42 14.80
N SER A 52 -41.39 9.55 16.02
CA SER A 52 -42.25 8.52 16.61
C SER A 52 -43.56 8.31 15.85
N GLU A 53 -44.14 9.38 15.29
CA GLU A 53 -45.36 9.31 14.47
C GLU A 53 -45.10 8.58 13.15
N ILE A 54 -44.01 8.90 12.46
CA ILE A 54 -43.59 8.22 11.22
C ILE A 54 -43.43 6.71 11.46
N LEU A 55 -42.70 6.33 12.51
CA LEU A 55 -42.52 4.92 12.87
C LEU A 55 -43.88 4.23 13.13
N SER A 56 -44.78 4.88 13.87
CA SER A 56 -46.12 4.32 14.15
C SER A 56 -46.91 4.05 12.87
N GLU A 57 -46.95 5.00 11.94
CA GLU A 57 -47.66 4.84 10.66
C GLU A 57 -47.02 3.76 9.78
N LEU A 58 -45.69 3.67 9.76
CA LEU A 58 -44.96 2.62 9.03
C LEU A 58 -45.31 1.22 9.56
N TYR A 59 -45.24 1.01 10.87
CA TYR A 59 -45.58 -0.28 11.47
C TYR A 59 -47.07 -0.62 11.33
N GLU A 60 -47.98 0.35 11.52
CA GLU A 60 -49.42 0.15 11.31
C GLU A 60 -49.74 -0.30 9.88
N SER A 61 -49.11 0.31 8.88
CA SER A 61 -49.26 -0.11 7.48
C SER A 61 -48.63 -1.50 7.24
N PHE A 62 -47.50 -1.78 7.88
CA PHE A 62 -46.73 -3.00 7.64
C PHE A 62 -47.45 -4.27 8.15
N TRP A 63 -47.88 -4.29 9.41
CA TRP A 63 -48.54 -5.48 9.98
C TRP A 63 -50.07 -5.49 9.82
N GLY A 64 -50.67 -4.36 9.44
CA GLY A 64 -52.12 -4.20 9.31
C GLY A 64 -52.89 -4.63 10.57
N GLN A 65 -53.76 -5.63 10.43
CA GLN A 65 -54.56 -6.16 11.56
C GLN A 65 -53.81 -7.22 12.40
N HIS A 66 -52.60 -7.60 12.00
CA HIS A 66 -51.86 -8.73 12.55
C HIS A 66 -50.75 -8.32 13.54
N SER A 67 -50.88 -7.18 14.21
CA SER A 67 -49.86 -6.66 15.15
C SER A 67 -49.50 -7.65 16.27
N SER A 68 -50.43 -8.52 16.66
CA SER A 68 -50.23 -9.58 17.67
C SER A 68 -49.19 -10.63 17.30
N LEU A 69 -48.82 -10.79 16.02
CA LEU A 69 -47.75 -11.70 15.59
C LEU A 69 -46.34 -11.13 15.83
N PHE A 70 -46.25 -9.82 16.03
CA PHE A 70 -44.99 -9.08 16.15
C PHE A 70 -44.75 -8.64 17.60
N LEU A 71 -45.82 -8.23 18.29
CA LEU A 71 -45.74 -7.66 19.63
C LEU A 71 -45.77 -8.74 20.72
N PRO A 72 -45.10 -8.51 21.87
CA PRO A 72 -45.20 -9.38 23.04
C PRO A 72 -46.65 -9.51 23.54
N THR A 73 -46.97 -10.64 24.19
CA THR A 73 -48.31 -10.94 24.70
C THR A 73 -48.86 -9.81 25.58
N GLY A 74 -49.98 -9.22 25.18
CA GLY A 74 -50.66 -8.13 25.90
C GLY A 74 -50.36 -6.71 25.41
N ALA A 75 -49.39 -6.53 24.50
CA ALA A 75 -49.13 -5.24 23.87
C ALA A 75 -49.98 -5.07 22.59
N THR A 76 -50.69 -3.94 22.48
CA THR A 76 -51.51 -3.61 21.31
C THR A 76 -50.88 -2.55 20.39
N SER A 77 -49.86 -1.84 20.86
CA SER A 77 -49.11 -0.81 20.13
C SER A 77 -47.67 -0.71 20.63
N LEU A 78 -46.79 -0.09 19.86
CA LEU A 78 -45.40 0.18 20.27
C LEU A 78 -45.32 1.35 21.25
N PRO A 79 -44.43 1.32 22.26
CA PRO A 79 -44.11 2.48 23.07
C PRO A 79 -43.59 3.64 22.21
N LYS A 80 -43.87 4.87 22.63
CA LYS A 80 -43.37 6.08 21.95
C LYS A 80 -41.85 6.05 21.83
N HIS A 81 -41.35 6.44 20.66
CA HIS A 81 -39.93 6.47 20.27
C HIS A 81 -39.20 5.11 20.16
N ALA A 82 -39.80 4.01 20.61
CA ALA A 82 -39.19 2.68 20.57
C ALA A 82 -39.38 2.00 19.21
N THR A 83 -38.39 1.22 18.79
CA THR A 83 -38.51 0.37 17.60
C THR A 83 -39.06 -1.01 17.96
N LEU A 84 -39.49 -1.80 16.97
CA LEU A 84 -40.03 -3.13 17.21
C LEU A 84 -38.94 -4.06 17.76
N CYS A 85 -37.72 -4.01 17.25
CA CYS A 85 -36.61 -4.81 17.76
C CYS A 85 -36.31 -4.49 19.23
N GLU A 86 -36.34 -3.21 19.63
CA GLU A 86 -36.13 -2.81 21.02
C GLU A 86 -37.20 -3.39 21.95
N VAL A 87 -38.46 -3.37 21.52
CA VAL A 87 -39.59 -3.93 22.29
C VAL A 87 -39.49 -5.44 22.40
N GLN A 88 -39.21 -6.13 21.29
CA GLN A 88 -38.98 -7.57 21.28
C GLN A 88 -37.78 -7.94 22.17
N ALA A 89 -36.71 -7.16 22.16
CA ALA A 89 -35.52 -7.40 22.97
C ALA A 89 -35.80 -7.23 24.46
N ARG A 90 -36.50 -6.16 24.86
CA ARG A 90 -36.94 -5.94 26.25
C ARG A 90 -37.88 -7.04 26.76
N ALA A 91 -38.69 -7.61 25.87
CA ALA A 91 -39.54 -8.77 26.18
C ALA A 91 -38.78 -10.10 26.23
N GLY A 92 -37.45 -10.10 26.05
CA GLY A 92 -36.63 -11.30 26.09
C GLY A 92 -36.76 -12.19 24.85
N MET A 93 -37.46 -11.75 23.80
CA MET A 93 -37.56 -12.50 22.56
C MET A 93 -36.19 -12.61 21.88
N HIS A 94 -35.31 -11.62 22.05
CA HIS A 94 -33.93 -11.64 21.53
C HIS A 94 -32.92 -12.38 22.40
N ARG A 95 -33.35 -13.18 23.38
CA ARG A 95 -32.42 -14.10 24.05
C ARG A 95 -31.84 -15.03 22.99
N GLU A 96 -30.54 -14.90 22.77
CA GLU A 96 -29.80 -15.76 21.87
C GLU A 96 -30.00 -17.22 22.30
N SER A 97 -30.47 -18.09 21.41
CA SER A 97 -30.65 -19.49 21.77
C SER A 97 -29.27 -20.11 22.03
N SER A 98 -29.22 -20.97 23.04
CA SER A 98 -28.10 -21.89 23.26
C SER A 98 -28.16 -23.08 22.29
N ALA A 99 -29.20 -23.17 21.47
CA ALA A 99 -29.41 -24.25 20.53
C ALA A 99 -28.52 -24.06 19.28
N PRO A 100 -27.91 -25.14 18.77
CA PRO A 100 -27.13 -25.07 17.53
C PRO A 100 -27.99 -24.59 16.36
N SER A 101 -27.46 -23.68 15.55
CA SER A 101 -28.06 -23.19 14.32
C SER A 101 -27.27 -23.69 13.12
N SER A 102 -27.93 -24.05 12.02
CA SER A 102 -27.27 -24.37 10.74
C SER A 102 -26.90 -23.12 9.93
N ARG A 103 -26.90 -21.94 10.57
CA ARG A 103 -26.70 -20.64 9.93
C ARG A 103 -25.45 -19.95 10.43
N PRO A 104 -24.82 -19.14 9.57
CA PRO A 104 -23.72 -18.28 9.97
C PRO A 104 -24.17 -17.26 11.03
N CYS A 105 -23.21 -16.79 11.83
CA CYS A 105 -23.44 -15.81 12.89
C CYS A 105 -23.96 -14.49 12.34
N GLY A 106 -23.24 -13.89 11.37
CA GLY A 106 -23.62 -12.62 10.73
C GLY A 106 -23.78 -11.45 11.71
N ARG A 107 -23.24 -11.56 12.93
CA ARG A 107 -23.31 -10.48 13.92
C ARG A 107 -22.52 -9.30 13.40
N ILE A 108 -23.21 -8.16 13.26
CA ILE A 108 -22.60 -6.90 12.84
C ILE A 108 -21.88 -6.29 14.05
N PHE A 109 -20.59 -5.98 13.88
CA PHE A 109 -19.78 -5.31 14.88
C PHE A 109 -20.16 -3.85 15.02
N LYS A 110 -20.21 -3.38 16.26
CA LYS A 110 -20.36 -1.97 16.60
C LYS A 110 -19.00 -1.36 16.94
N LYS A 111 -18.87 -0.04 16.74
CA LYS A 111 -17.71 0.72 17.23
C LYS A 111 -17.42 0.40 18.70
N GLY A 112 -16.18 0.03 19.01
CA GLY A 112 -15.74 -0.34 20.36
C GLY A 112 -15.85 -1.84 20.70
N GLU A 113 -16.46 -2.68 19.85
CA GLU A 113 -16.51 -4.13 20.08
C GLU A 113 -15.19 -4.81 19.66
N ALA A 114 -14.80 -5.85 20.41
CA ALA A 114 -13.64 -6.67 20.10
C ALA A 114 -13.93 -7.66 18.96
N CYS A 115 -13.06 -7.64 17.95
CA CYS A 115 -13.06 -8.53 16.80
C CYS A 115 -11.84 -9.46 16.90
N PHE A 116 -12.05 -10.76 16.64
CA PHE A 116 -11.00 -11.77 16.70
C PHE A 116 -10.73 -12.32 15.30
N ARG A 117 -9.47 -12.30 14.87
CA ARG A 117 -9.01 -12.94 13.63
C ARG A 117 -8.07 -14.08 14.00
N CYS A 118 -8.38 -15.29 13.53
CA CYS A 118 -7.50 -16.44 13.67
C CYS A 118 -6.80 -16.69 12.34
N LYS A 119 -5.51 -16.35 12.23
CA LYS A 119 -4.75 -16.53 10.98
C LYS A 119 -4.65 -17.99 10.54
N ASP A 120 -4.74 -18.92 11.48
CA ASP A 120 -4.69 -20.36 11.20
C ASP A 120 -6.00 -20.93 10.62
N CYS A 121 -7.15 -20.40 11.05
CA CYS A 121 -8.44 -20.90 10.59
C CYS A 121 -8.96 -20.15 9.38
N ALA A 122 -8.69 -18.84 9.29
CA ALA A 122 -9.24 -17.97 8.27
C ALA A 122 -8.69 -18.28 6.86
N VAL A 123 -9.53 -18.10 5.84
CA VAL A 123 -9.10 -18.13 4.42
C VAL A 123 -8.29 -16.88 4.07
N ASP A 124 -8.68 -15.72 4.59
CA ASP A 124 -7.99 -14.44 4.39
C ASP A 124 -8.18 -13.48 5.57
N ASP A 125 -7.52 -12.32 5.51
CA ASP A 125 -7.55 -11.30 6.57
C ASP A 125 -8.91 -10.58 6.73
N SER A 126 -9.88 -10.78 5.84
CA SER A 126 -11.22 -10.23 6.03
C SER A 126 -12.05 -11.06 7.02
N CYS A 127 -11.69 -12.32 7.26
CA CYS A 127 -12.45 -13.23 8.11
C CYS A 127 -12.29 -12.92 9.60
N VAL A 128 -13.41 -12.70 10.29
CA VAL A 128 -13.42 -12.29 11.71
C VAL A 128 -14.52 -12.97 12.51
N MET A 129 -14.27 -13.15 13.81
CA MET A 129 -15.21 -13.70 14.78
C MET A 129 -15.57 -12.69 15.86
N CYS A 130 -16.82 -12.76 16.33
CA CYS A 130 -17.23 -12.05 17.53
C CYS A 130 -16.76 -12.78 18.80
N SER A 131 -16.67 -12.03 19.91
CA SER A 131 -16.23 -12.56 21.21
C SER A 131 -16.95 -13.85 21.63
N ARG A 132 -18.26 -13.96 21.36
CA ARG A 132 -19.05 -15.18 21.67
C ARG A 132 -18.62 -16.37 20.82
N CYS A 133 -18.45 -16.18 19.52
CA CYS A 133 -18.06 -17.27 18.62
C CYS A 133 -16.64 -17.72 18.93
N PHE A 134 -15.71 -16.77 19.07
CA PHE A 134 -14.32 -17.04 19.39
C PHE A 134 -14.16 -17.76 20.74
N GLY A 135 -14.89 -17.34 21.78
CA GLY A 135 -14.85 -17.98 23.10
C GLY A 135 -15.49 -19.37 23.13
N ALA A 136 -16.25 -19.75 22.11
CA ALA A 136 -16.89 -21.06 22.01
C ALA A 136 -16.14 -22.04 21.09
N THR A 137 -15.08 -21.58 20.41
CA THR A 137 -14.22 -22.37 19.53
C THR A 137 -12.83 -22.53 20.16
N SER A 138 -12.05 -23.51 19.70
CA SER A 138 -10.73 -23.81 20.26
C SER A 138 -9.62 -23.17 19.45
N HIS A 139 -8.93 -22.18 20.02
CA HIS A 139 -7.82 -21.46 19.38
C HIS A 139 -6.54 -21.41 20.24
N ALA A 140 -6.42 -22.27 21.26
CA ALA A 140 -5.35 -22.19 22.27
C ALA A 140 -3.91 -22.25 21.70
N THR A 141 -3.74 -22.84 20.52
CA THR A 141 -2.44 -22.99 19.84
C THR A 141 -2.33 -22.19 18.54
N HIS A 142 -3.31 -21.34 18.23
CA HIS A 142 -3.38 -20.59 16.97
C HIS A 142 -2.84 -19.16 17.16
N ASN A 143 -2.44 -18.52 16.07
CA ASN A 143 -2.10 -17.12 16.00
C ASN A 143 -3.39 -16.30 15.87
N VAL A 144 -3.72 -15.58 16.94
CA VAL A 144 -4.97 -14.80 17.04
C VAL A 144 -4.65 -13.34 17.22
N ILE A 145 -5.21 -12.51 16.36
CA ILE A 145 -5.20 -11.05 16.50
C ILE A 145 -6.55 -10.62 17.07
N CYS A 146 -6.51 -9.80 18.11
CA CYS A 146 -7.68 -9.09 18.63
C CYS A 146 -7.54 -7.60 18.33
N PHE A 147 -8.56 -7.00 17.76
CA PHE A 147 -8.61 -5.56 17.52
C PHE A 147 -9.98 -5.00 17.83
N ILE A 148 -10.05 -3.71 18.12
CA ILE A 148 -11.29 -3.01 18.40
C ILE A 148 -11.86 -2.46 17.10
N ALA A 149 -13.13 -2.75 16.82
CA ALA A 149 -13.83 -2.18 15.68
C ALA A 149 -13.84 -0.65 15.80
N GLN A 150 -13.16 0.04 14.88
CA GLN A 150 -13.11 1.50 14.84
C GLN A 150 -14.43 2.10 14.30
N GLN A 151 -15.14 1.32 13.48
CA GLN A 151 -16.39 1.70 12.84
C GLN A 151 -17.37 0.52 12.86
N SER A 152 -18.67 0.83 12.84
CA SER A 152 -19.71 -0.19 12.70
C SER A 152 -19.78 -0.71 11.27
N GLY A 153 -19.99 -2.03 11.10
CA GLY A 153 -20.33 -2.61 9.79
C GLY A 153 -19.57 -3.88 9.38
N GLY A 154 -18.50 -4.25 10.06
CA GLY A 154 -17.91 -5.60 9.88
C GLY A 154 -18.87 -6.68 10.39
N THR A 155 -18.78 -7.91 9.89
CA THR A 155 -19.67 -9.01 10.30
C THR A 155 -18.90 -10.24 10.73
N CYS A 156 -19.43 -10.97 11.71
CA CYS A 156 -18.87 -12.25 12.15
C CYS A 156 -19.13 -13.35 11.13
N ASP A 157 -18.06 -13.97 10.63
CA ASP A 157 -18.09 -14.99 9.56
C ASP A 157 -18.20 -16.43 10.09
N CYS A 158 -18.36 -16.59 11.41
CA CYS A 158 -18.52 -17.92 12.02
C CYS A 158 -19.70 -18.67 11.42
N GLY A 159 -19.49 -19.90 10.94
CA GLY A 159 -20.49 -20.72 10.27
C GLY A 159 -20.68 -20.43 8.78
N ASP A 160 -19.93 -19.48 8.21
CA ASP A 160 -19.82 -19.34 6.76
C ASP A 160 -18.90 -20.43 6.19
N VAL A 161 -19.35 -21.14 5.17
CA VAL A 161 -18.62 -22.28 4.59
C VAL A 161 -17.43 -21.85 3.73
N GLU A 162 -17.34 -20.56 3.41
CA GLU A 162 -16.33 -19.99 2.53
C GLU A 162 -15.25 -19.19 3.28
N ALA A 163 -15.41 -18.94 4.58
CA ALA A 163 -14.52 -18.07 5.35
C ALA A 163 -13.36 -18.80 6.07
N TRP A 164 -13.41 -20.14 6.15
CA TRP A 164 -12.48 -20.92 6.99
C TRP A 164 -11.81 -22.04 6.20
N ASN A 165 -10.47 -22.12 6.29
CA ASN A 165 -9.66 -23.23 5.78
C ASN A 165 -9.95 -24.53 6.57
N GLU A 166 -10.07 -24.39 7.89
CA GLU A 166 -10.50 -25.45 8.80
C GLU A 166 -11.72 -24.99 9.59
N ASP A 167 -12.76 -25.84 9.67
CA ASP A 167 -13.98 -25.52 10.42
C ASP A 167 -13.63 -25.23 11.90
N PRO A 168 -13.95 -24.03 12.42
CA PRO A 168 -13.75 -23.70 13.83
C PRO A 168 -14.56 -24.56 14.81
N LYS A 169 -15.52 -25.36 14.31
CA LYS A 169 -16.40 -26.25 15.08
C LYS A 169 -17.18 -25.51 16.15
N CYS A 170 -17.76 -24.36 15.77
CA CYS A 170 -18.57 -23.58 16.70
C CYS A 170 -19.84 -24.35 17.11
N PRO A 171 -20.11 -24.53 18.42
CA PRO A 171 -21.30 -25.25 18.87
C PRO A 171 -22.61 -24.52 18.56
N TYR A 172 -22.54 -23.23 18.23
CA TYR A 172 -23.70 -22.40 17.90
C TYR A 172 -24.01 -22.34 16.40
N HIS A 173 -23.02 -22.57 15.53
CA HIS A 173 -23.11 -22.36 14.08
C HIS A 173 -22.55 -23.58 13.34
N ILE A 174 -23.41 -24.57 13.06
CA ILE A 174 -23.05 -25.84 12.42
C ILE A 174 -23.07 -25.68 10.90
N ILE A 175 -21.97 -26.05 10.26
CA ILE A 175 -21.85 -26.09 8.79
C ILE A 175 -22.53 -27.34 8.24
N SER A 176 -23.50 -27.17 7.34
CA SER A 176 -24.13 -28.29 6.62
C SER A 176 -23.23 -28.79 5.47
N SER A 177 -23.07 -30.12 5.36
CA SER A 177 -22.31 -30.76 4.27
C SER A 177 -22.89 -30.44 2.90
N ASP A 178 -24.21 -30.31 2.80
CA ASP A 178 -24.90 -30.03 1.54
C ASP A 178 -24.62 -28.61 1.03
N ASN A 179 -24.53 -27.63 1.94
CA ASN A 179 -24.19 -26.25 1.59
C ASN A 179 -22.75 -26.15 1.07
N SER A 180 -21.80 -26.79 1.74
CA SER A 180 -20.40 -26.82 1.29
C SER A 180 -20.27 -27.47 -0.10
N LYS A 181 -20.99 -28.57 -0.34
CA LYS A 181 -21.01 -29.24 -1.63
C LYS A 181 -21.62 -28.37 -2.72
N SER A 182 -22.75 -27.72 -2.45
CA SER A 182 -23.42 -26.81 -3.39
C SER A 182 -22.51 -25.67 -3.85
N VAL A 183 -21.78 -25.03 -2.93
CA VAL A 183 -20.83 -23.95 -3.25
C VAL A 183 -19.66 -24.46 -4.11
N LYS A 184 -19.10 -25.63 -3.76
CA LYS A 184 -18.02 -26.25 -4.56
C LYS A 184 -18.50 -26.63 -5.96
N ASP A 185 -19.70 -27.22 -6.08
CA ASP A 185 -20.31 -27.57 -7.35
C ASP A 185 -20.57 -26.30 -8.19
N PHE A 186 -21.01 -25.21 -7.57
CA PHE A 186 -21.16 -23.91 -8.22
C PHE A 186 -19.84 -23.35 -8.76
N ILE A 187 -18.76 -23.39 -7.97
CA ILE A 187 -17.43 -22.93 -8.39
C ILE A 187 -16.93 -23.74 -9.59
N ASN A 188 -16.96 -25.07 -9.50
CA ASN A 188 -16.51 -25.97 -10.56
C ASN A 188 -17.33 -25.78 -11.85
N LYS A 189 -18.64 -25.66 -11.72
CA LYS A 189 -19.54 -25.36 -12.84
C LYS A 189 -19.19 -24.00 -13.46
N THR A 190 -19.00 -22.97 -12.64
CA THR A 190 -18.68 -21.63 -13.12
C THR A 190 -17.34 -21.57 -13.84
N LEU A 191 -16.33 -22.34 -13.43
CA LEU A 191 -15.05 -22.45 -14.15
C LEU A 191 -15.18 -23.15 -15.52
N SER A 192 -16.03 -24.16 -15.62
CA SER A 192 -16.10 -25.07 -16.79
C SER A 192 -16.91 -24.54 -17.98
N TYR A 193 -17.83 -23.59 -17.79
CA TYR A 193 -18.69 -23.10 -18.88
C TYR A 193 -17.91 -22.20 -19.85
N PRO A 194 -18.16 -22.19 -21.17
CA PRO A 194 -17.58 -21.20 -22.08
C PRO A 194 -18.42 -19.90 -22.12
N LYS A 195 -17.74 -18.74 -22.10
CA LYS A 195 -18.24 -17.34 -22.20
C LYS A 195 -19.54 -16.99 -21.45
N ALA A 196 -19.40 -16.08 -20.50
CA ALA A 196 -20.49 -15.49 -19.75
C ALA A 196 -21.12 -14.30 -20.51
N THR A 197 -22.44 -14.27 -20.61
CA THR A 197 -23.18 -13.04 -20.94
C THR A 197 -23.48 -12.33 -19.62
N PRO A 198 -23.17 -11.02 -19.47
CA PRO A 198 -23.53 -10.30 -18.26
C PRO A 198 -25.03 -10.41 -18.00
N LYS A 199 -25.40 -11.03 -16.88
CA LYS A 199 -26.79 -11.16 -16.46
C LYS A 199 -26.90 -10.76 -14.99
N THR A 200 -27.66 -9.70 -14.75
CA THR A 200 -28.05 -9.32 -13.38
C THR A 200 -29.10 -10.30 -12.87
N ILE A 201 -28.91 -10.84 -11.66
CA ILE A 201 -29.87 -11.77 -11.04
C ILE A 201 -31.06 -10.96 -10.53
N ALA A 202 -32.20 -11.06 -11.21
CA ALA A 202 -33.42 -10.40 -10.78
C ALA A 202 -33.94 -10.99 -9.46
N GLY A 203 -34.58 -10.17 -8.61
CA GLY A 203 -35.10 -10.64 -7.32
C GLY A 203 -36.08 -11.82 -7.40
N GLN A 204 -36.81 -11.96 -8.51
CA GLN A 204 -37.73 -13.08 -8.76
C GLN A 204 -37.00 -14.41 -9.00
N GLU A 205 -35.73 -14.38 -9.39
CA GLU A 205 -34.89 -15.56 -9.62
C GLU A 205 -34.29 -16.09 -8.31
N VAL A 206 -34.34 -15.32 -7.22
CA VAL A 206 -33.79 -15.69 -5.91
C VAL A 206 -34.83 -16.52 -5.15
N PRO A 207 -34.55 -17.81 -4.86
CA PRO A 207 -35.48 -18.64 -4.12
C PRO A 207 -35.54 -18.23 -2.64
N PRO A 208 -36.70 -18.41 -1.98
CA PRO A 208 -36.79 -18.29 -0.52
C PRO A 208 -35.83 -19.23 0.19
N VAL A 209 -35.41 -18.88 1.41
CA VAL A 209 -34.51 -19.71 2.19
C VAL A 209 -35.17 -21.05 2.52
N LYS A 210 -34.54 -22.13 2.06
CA LYS A 210 -35.01 -23.50 2.22
C LYS A 210 -34.81 -24.01 3.65
N ASP A 211 -35.70 -24.92 4.06
CA ASP A 211 -35.57 -25.75 5.27
C ASP A 211 -35.30 -25.00 6.59
N TYR A 212 -35.85 -23.78 6.74
CA TYR A 212 -35.73 -23.04 8.00
C TYR A 212 -36.66 -23.62 9.08
N PRO A 213 -36.14 -24.14 10.21
CA PRO A 213 -36.93 -24.93 11.17
C PRO A 213 -37.95 -24.10 11.96
N ASN A 214 -37.73 -22.80 12.11
CA ASN A 214 -38.57 -21.91 12.92
C ASN A 214 -39.49 -21.01 12.08
N ARG A 215 -39.81 -21.43 10.84
CA ARG A 215 -40.62 -20.64 9.90
C ARG A 215 -42.03 -20.43 10.46
N ALA A 216 -42.49 -19.18 10.48
CA ALA A 216 -43.83 -18.85 10.93
C ALA A 216 -44.83 -19.03 9.78
N SER A 217 -46.04 -19.52 10.09
CA SER A 217 -47.14 -19.50 9.12
C SER A 217 -47.69 -18.07 9.01
N ILE A 218 -47.54 -17.48 7.83
CA ILE A 218 -47.89 -16.08 7.58
C ILE A 218 -49.05 -16.04 6.57
N PRO A 219 -50.17 -15.37 6.88
CA PRO A 219 -51.26 -15.17 5.93
C PRO A 219 -50.77 -14.43 4.68
N SER A 220 -51.28 -14.83 3.50
CA SER A 220 -50.92 -14.19 2.23
C SER A 220 -51.22 -12.68 2.22
N GLU A 221 -52.33 -12.27 2.83
CA GLU A 221 -52.70 -10.86 2.99
C GLU A 221 -51.65 -10.07 3.80
N LEU A 222 -51.11 -10.67 4.87
CA LEU A 222 -50.06 -10.04 5.68
C LEU A 222 -48.75 -9.96 4.89
N HIS A 223 -48.38 -11.01 4.17
CA HIS A 223 -47.20 -11.01 3.31
C HIS A 223 -47.27 -9.90 2.24
N GLU A 224 -48.42 -9.78 1.58
CA GLU A 224 -48.67 -8.72 0.59
C GLU A 224 -48.62 -7.32 1.23
N SER A 225 -49.24 -7.14 2.41
CA SER A 225 -49.20 -5.87 3.15
C SER A 225 -47.77 -5.45 3.50
N MET A 226 -46.95 -6.39 3.98
CA MET A 226 -45.54 -6.16 4.31
C MET A 226 -44.73 -5.78 3.05
N SER A 227 -44.83 -6.56 1.98
CA SER A 227 -44.13 -6.30 0.71
C SER A 227 -44.52 -4.94 0.11
N ARG A 228 -45.82 -4.63 0.03
CA ARG A 228 -46.28 -3.35 -0.52
C ARG A 228 -45.87 -2.15 0.32
N THR A 229 -45.85 -2.28 1.64
CA THR A 229 -45.40 -1.22 2.56
C THR A 229 -43.89 -0.99 2.42
N VAL A 230 -43.09 -2.05 2.41
CA VAL A 230 -41.62 -1.95 2.21
C VAL A 230 -41.29 -1.36 0.85
N GLY A 231 -41.93 -1.85 -0.23
CA GLY A 231 -41.73 -1.33 -1.57
C GLY A 231 -42.05 0.16 -1.68
N TYR A 232 -43.17 0.60 -1.10
CA TYR A 232 -43.51 2.03 -1.05
C TYR A 232 -42.51 2.85 -0.23
N ALA A 233 -42.05 2.32 0.91
CA ALA A 233 -41.10 3.00 1.76
C ALA A 233 -39.75 3.23 1.07
N ILE A 234 -39.25 2.24 0.31
CA ILE A 234 -38.03 2.37 -0.50
C ILE A 234 -38.27 3.34 -1.66
N ASP A 235 -39.40 3.25 -2.36
CA ASP A 235 -39.76 4.21 -3.43
C ASP A 235 -39.79 5.65 -2.88
N TYR A 236 -40.34 5.89 -1.68
CA TYR A 236 -40.33 7.20 -1.05
C TYR A 236 -38.92 7.73 -0.78
N ILE A 237 -38.00 6.87 -0.33
CA ILE A 237 -36.58 7.23 -0.14
C ILE A 237 -35.99 7.65 -1.49
N LEU A 238 -36.14 6.82 -2.52
CA LEU A 238 -35.58 7.10 -3.85
C LEU A 238 -36.16 8.38 -4.46
N ASP A 239 -37.48 8.56 -4.37
CA ASP A 239 -38.19 9.75 -4.84
C ASP A 239 -37.77 11.00 -4.08
N THR A 240 -37.36 10.89 -2.81
CA THR A 240 -36.79 12.01 -2.05
C THR A 240 -35.37 12.31 -2.54
N LEU A 241 -34.54 11.28 -2.70
CA LEU A 241 -33.14 11.40 -3.07
C LEU A 241 -32.91 11.86 -4.53
N ASP A 242 -33.91 11.68 -5.41
CA ASP A 242 -33.92 12.29 -6.75
C ASP A 242 -33.80 13.82 -6.69
N TYR A 243 -34.33 14.46 -5.64
CA TYR A 243 -34.28 15.91 -5.44
C TYR A 243 -33.14 16.33 -4.49
N SER A 244 -32.61 15.42 -3.68
CA SER A 244 -31.49 15.68 -2.76
C SER A 244 -30.22 16.13 -3.47
N PRO A 245 -29.38 16.95 -2.80
CA PRO A 245 -28.25 17.57 -3.46
C PRO A 245 -27.18 16.52 -3.76
N ASP A 246 -26.64 16.55 -4.98
CA ASP A 246 -25.44 15.76 -5.31
C ASP A 246 -24.19 16.35 -4.66
N GLU A 247 -24.20 17.66 -4.36
CA GLU A 247 -23.06 18.43 -3.88
C GLU A 247 -23.44 19.34 -2.71
N THR A 248 -22.52 19.52 -1.76
CA THR A 248 -22.72 20.35 -0.58
C THR A 248 -22.18 21.77 -0.77
N ILE A 249 -22.71 22.47 -1.77
CA ILE A 249 -22.28 23.83 -2.14
C ILE A 249 -23.37 24.85 -1.80
N CYS A 250 -22.96 26.01 -1.30
CA CYS A 250 -23.83 27.16 -1.11
C CYS A 250 -24.28 27.74 -2.48
N PRO A 251 -25.58 27.95 -2.70
CA PRO A 251 -26.05 28.66 -3.89
C PRO A 251 -25.46 30.08 -3.98
N ARG A 252 -25.03 30.50 -5.17
CA ARG A 252 -24.40 31.81 -5.39
C ARG A 252 -25.36 32.98 -5.17
N ASP A 253 -26.61 32.80 -5.56
CA ASP A 253 -27.62 33.84 -5.52
C ASP A 253 -29.03 33.25 -5.31
N GLU A 254 -30.01 34.14 -5.15
CA GLU A 254 -31.41 33.77 -4.96
C GLU A 254 -31.98 33.03 -6.19
N ALA A 255 -31.56 33.40 -7.40
CA ALA A 255 -32.01 32.75 -8.62
C ALA A 255 -31.58 31.28 -8.66
N GLY A 256 -30.33 31.00 -8.31
CA GLY A 256 -29.78 29.65 -8.18
C GLY A 256 -30.46 28.84 -7.10
N LEU A 257 -30.78 29.45 -5.94
CA LEU A 257 -31.54 28.78 -4.88
C LEU A 257 -32.96 28.42 -5.33
N ARG A 258 -33.66 29.32 -6.01
CA ARG A 258 -35.04 29.09 -6.50
C ARG A 258 -35.08 28.07 -7.65
N ALA A 259 -34.02 27.96 -8.44
CA ALA A 259 -33.89 27.02 -9.55
C ALA A 259 -33.60 25.57 -9.12
N GLN A 260 -33.31 25.32 -7.84
CA GLN A 260 -33.12 23.97 -7.34
C GLN A 260 -34.38 23.11 -7.56
N PRO A 261 -34.23 21.85 -7.98
CA PRO A 261 -35.35 20.93 -8.12
C PRO A 261 -35.96 20.68 -6.73
N SER A 262 -37.29 20.62 -6.66
CA SER A 262 -38.02 20.42 -5.41
C SER A 262 -39.19 19.47 -5.64
N ALA A 263 -39.47 18.65 -4.63
CA ALA A 263 -40.61 17.77 -4.65
C ALA A 263 -41.88 18.42 -4.07
N ASP A 264 -41.85 19.71 -3.68
CA ASP A 264 -43.01 20.43 -3.13
C ASP A 264 -44.09 20.62 -4.22
N PRO A 265 -45.25 19.95 -4.11
CA PRO A 265 -46.30 20.00 -5.12
C PRO A 265 -47.08 21.32 -5.13
N MET A 266 -46.97 22.16 -4.10
CA MET A 266 -47.81 23.35 -3.92
C MET A 266 -47.02 24.67 -4.01
N MET A 267 -45.69 24.68 -3.80
CA MET A 267 -44.85 25.89 -3.75
C MET A 267 -45.42 27.03 -2.86
N MET A 268 -46.22 26.70 -1.84
CA MET A 268 -47.06 27.70 -1.16
C MET A 268 -46.35 28.47 -0.04
N LYS A 269 -45.17 28.04 0.43
CA LYS A 269 -44.38 28.76 1.45
C LYS A 269 -42.88 28.67 1.16
N GLU A 270 -42.24 29.84 1.01
CA GLU A 270 -40.80 29.96 0.77
C GLU A 270 -40.03 29.94 2.10
N GLN A 271 -39.84 28.74 2.66
CA GLN A 271 -38.91 28.53 3.78
C GLN A 271 -37.73 27.67 3.32
N TYR A 272 -36.52 28.08 3.73
CA TYR A 272 -35.28 27.41 3.41
C TYR A 272 -34.49 27.11 4.67
N CYS A 273 -33.78 25.99 4.66
CA CYS A 273 -32.90 25.53 5.72
C CYS A 273 -31.44 25.68 5.30
N ILE A 274 -30.60 26.15 6.22
CA ILE A 274 -29.14 25.99 6.15
C ILE A 274 -28.80 24.66 6.81
N VAL A 275 -28.13 23.80 6.06
CA VAL A 275 -27.64 22.50 6.52
C VAL A 275 -26.12 22.49 6.42
N ILE A 276 -25.45 22.26 7.54
CA ILE A 276 -24.00 22.05 7.59
C ILE A 276 -23.74 20.56 7.61
N TRP A 277 -22.74 20.14 6.84
CA TRP A 277 -22.34 18.75 6.69
C TRP A 277 -20.98 18.54 7.35
N ASN A 278 -20.79 17.37 7.96
CA ASN A 278 -19.49 16.98 8.48
C ASN A 278 -18.53 16.69 7.31
N ASP A 279 -17.28 17.12 7.46
CA ASP A 279 -16.21 16.87 6.50
C ASP A 279 -14.98 16.19 7.11
N ASP A 280 -14.99 15.92 8.42
CA ASP A 280 -13.88 15.32 9.20
C ASP A 280 -12.52 16.05 9.01
N LYS A 281 -12.52 17.30 8.53
CA LYS A 281 -11.32 18.11 8.29
C LYS A 281 -11.19 19.25 9.29
N HIS A 282 -12.29 19.94 9.55
CA HIS A 282 -12.30 21.11 10.44
C HIS A 282 -12.40 20.69 11.90
N SER A 283 -11.70 21.40 12.79
CA SER A 283 -11.76 21.13 14.22
C SER A 283 -13.09 21.57 14.84
N PHE A 284 -13.47 20.93 15.95
CA PHE A 284 -14.71 21.24 16.66
C PHE A 284 -14.77 22.71 17.12
N ASP A 285 -13.64 23.27 17.56
CA ASP A 285 -13.56 24.65 18.04
C ASP A 285 -13.72 25.68 16.90
N GLU A 286 -13.12 25.41 15.73
CA GLU A 286 -13.26 26.28 14.54
C GLU A 286 -14.71 26.38 14.09
N VAL A 287 -15.39 25.23 13.94
CA VAL A 287 -16.80 25.20 13.53
C VAL A 287 -17.70 25.81 14.59
N THR A 288 -17.40 25.60 15.88
CA THR A 288 -18.14 26.21 16.99
C THR A 288 -18.04 27.74 16.93
N GLN A 289 -16.84 28.28 16.78
CA GLN A 289 -16.62 29.73 16.73
C GLN A 289 -17.33 30.35 15.51
N LEU A 290 -17.22 29.70 14.35
CA LEU A 290 -17.89 30.14 13.13
C LEU A 290 -19.42 30.20 13.30
N LEU A 291 -20.01 29.19 13.96
CA LEU A 291 -21.44 29.18 14.24
C LEU A 291 -21.85 30.31 15.19
N VAL A 292 -21.07 30.59 16.23
CA VAL A 292 -21.31 31.73 17.14
C VAL A 292 -21.32 33.04 16.36
N ASP A 293 -20.30 33.26 15.53
CA ASP A 293 -20.11 34.52 14.80
C ASP A 293 -21.18 34.71 13.71
N CYS A 294 -21.57 33.64 13.01
CA CYS A 294 -22.52 33.74 11.89
C CYS A 294 -23.99 33.71 12.34
N THR A 295 -24.31 33.04 13.44
CA THR A 295 -25.71 32.82 13.88
C THR A 295 -26.10 33.59 15.12
N GLY A 296 -25.14 34.11 15.89
CA GLY A 296 -25.38 34.81 17.16
C GLY A 296 -25.81 33.91 18.32
N ARG A 297 -25.64 32.58 18.18
CA ARG A 297 -25.90 31.59 19.23
C ARG A 297 -24.85 31.65 20.33
N THR A 298 -25.18 31.14 21.52
CA THR A 298 -24.16 30.99 22.57
C THR A 298 -23.17 29.89 22.20
N ARG A 299 -21.97 29.91 22.80
CA ARG A 299 -20.95 28.89 22.53
C ARG A 299 -21.45 27.49 22.89
N GLU A 300 -22.21 27.35 23.98
CA GLU A 300 -22.78 26.08 24.42
C GLU A 300 -23.77 25.52 23.37
N GLU A 301 -24.68 26.34 22.86
CA GLU A 301 -25.64 25.93 21.82
C GLU A 301 -24.94 25.55 20.52
N ALA A 302 -23.88 26.28 20.15
CA ALA A 302 -23.07 25.96 18.98
C ALA A 302 -22.32 24.64 19.15
N MET A 303 -21.72 24.38 20.31
CA MET A 303 -21.04 23.10 20.61
C MET A 303 -21.99 21.91 20.52
N GLU A 304 -23.23 22.04 21.00
CA GLU A 304 -24.23 20.98 20.87
C GLU A 304 -24.59 20.69 19.41
N VAL A 305 -24.65 21.73 18.55
CA VAL A 305 -24.87 21.56 17.10
C VAL A 305 -23.68 20.82 16.47
N VAL A 306 -22.44 21.24 16.77
CA VAL A 306 -21.24 20.59 16.24
C VAL A 306 -21.16 19.12 16.65
N SER A 307 -21.48 18.80 17.91
CA SER A 307 -21.55 17.41 18.38
C SER A 307 -22.59 16.59 17.61
N ARG A 308 -23.77 17.16 17.31
CA ARG A 308 -24.78 16.47 16.48
C ARG A 308 -24.35 16.33 15.02
N ILE A 309 -23.59 17.29 14.48
CA ILE A 309 -23.03 17.21 13.13
C ILE A 309 -22.03 16.06 13.03
N ASP A 310 -21.11 15.91 14.00
CA ASP A 310 -20.19 14.77 14.03
C ASP A 310 -20.92 13.43 14.21
N GLU A 311 -21.83 13.34 15.17
CA GLU A 311 -22.54 12.09 15.47
C GLU A 311 -23.44 11.64 14.33
N ASN A 312 -24.22 12.56 13.74
CA ASN A 312 -25.21 12.22 12.73
C ASN A 312 -24.66 12.32 11.32
N GLY A 313 -23.74 13.25 11.05
CA GLY A 313 -23.15 13.60 9.75
C GLY A 313 -23.59 14.96 9.20
N ARG A 314 -24.68 15.54 9.73
CA ARG A 314 -25.19 16.88 9.37
C ARG A 314 -26.22 17.38 10.39
N ASP A 315 -26.46 18.69 10.44
CA ASP A 315 -27.58 19.28 11.20
C ASP A 315 -28.13 20.55 10.51
N VAL A 316 -29.39 20.89 10.83
CA VAL A 316 -30.04 22.12 10.38
C VAL A 316 -29.70 23.25 11.35
N VAL A 317 -28.99 24.25 10.85
CA VAL A 317 -28.48 25.37 11.68
C VAL A 317 -29.45 26.54 11.71
N ASP A 318 -30.16 26.79 10.63
CA ASP A 318 -31.18 27.85 10.60
C ASP A 318 -32.27 27.51 9.59
N MET A 319 -33.48 28.00 9.84
CA MET A 319 -34.62 27.87 8.94
C MET A 319 -35.38 29.20 8.88
N ASN A 320 -35.38 29.85 7.72
CA ASN A 320 -35.95 31.18 7.55
C ASN A 320 -36.59 31.37 6.16
N GLY A 321 -37.46 32.37 6.01
CA GLY A 321 -37.96 32.82 4.70
C GLY A 321 -37.14 33.97 4.10
N ASN A 322 -36.27 34.63 4.88
CA ASN A 322 -35.37 35.67 4.38
C ASN A 322 -34.16 35.03 3.69
N ILE A 323 -34.23 34.91 2.36
CA ILE A 323 -33.19 34.31 1.52
C ILE A 323 -31.86 35.07 1.62
N THR A 324 -31.89 36.41 1.69
CA THR A 324 -30.68 37.24 1.78
C THR A 324 -29.85 36.89 3.01
N ARG A 325 -30.48 36.82 4.19
CA ARG A 325 -29.80 36.43 5.43
C ARG A 325 -29.23 35.02 5.34
N LEU A 326 -29.98 34.08 4.76
CA LEU A 326 -29.51 32.69 4.64
C LEU A 326 -28.30 32.59 3.70
N LEU A 327 -28.30 33.32 2.59
CA LEU A 327 -27.17 33.39 1.67
C LEU A 327 -25.97 34.08 2.31
N GLU A 328 -26.15 35.15 3.10
CA GLU A 328 -25.06 35.81 3.84
C GLU A 328 -24.37 34.84 4.79
N VAL A 329 -25.15 34.15 5.63
CA VAL A 329 -24.63 33.13 6.56
C VAL A 329 -23.99 31.96 5.79
N GLY A 330 -24.63 31.51 4.71
CA GLY A 330 -24.13 30.40 3.90
C GLY A 330 -22.80 30.71 3.22
N HIS A 331 -22.65 31.91 2.65
CA HIS A 331 -21.40 32.35 2.04
C HIS A 331 -20.30 32.57 3.08
N ALA A 332 -20.63 33.13 4.25
CA ALA A 332 -19.66 33.30 5.34
C ALA A 332 -19.08 31.96 5.79
N ILE A 333 -19.93 30.94 5.97
CA ILE A 333 -19.49 29.59 6.34
C ILE A 333 -18.72 28.91 5.21
N SER A 334 -19.13 29.11 3.95
CA SER A 334 -18.47 28.51 2.79
C SER A 334 -17.06 29.06 2.52
N GLN A 335 -16.66 30.19 3.13
CA GLN A 335 -15.32 30.78 2.92
C GLN A 335 -14.17 29.93 3.48
N ILE A 336 -14.46 29.03 4.43
CA ILE A 336 -13.48 28.09 4.97
C ILE A 336 -13.56 26.72 4.28
N ASP A 337 -14.24 26.61 3.13
CA ASP A 337 -14.47 25.35 2.42
C ASP A 337 -15.24 24.26 3.22
N LEU A 338 -16.00 24.67 4.26
CA LEU A 338 -16.90 23.77 4.98
C LEU A 338 -18.16 23.47 4.14
N GLY A 339 -18.53 22.18 4.08
CA GLY A 339 -19.68 21.72 3.31
C GLY A 339 -21.01 22.27 3.82
N ILE A 340 -21.71 23.06 3.00
CA ILE A 340 -22.98 23.71 3.34
C ILE A 340 -23.98 23.65 2.20
N THR A 341 -25.25 23.44 2.53
CA THR A 341 -26.35 23.53 1.55
C THR A 341 -27.46 24.40 2.08
N ILE A 342 -28.01 25.25 1.21
CA ILE A 342 -29.26 25.97 1.45
C ILE A 342 -30.33 25.32 0.57
N ARG A 343 -31.38 24.79 1.19
CA ARG A 343 -32.42 24.01 0.52
C ARG A 343 -33.80 24.30 1.07
N ARG A 344 -34.84 24.05 0.29
CA ARG A 344 -36.23 24.22 0.74
C ARG A 344 -36.50 23.34 1.96
N ALA A 345 -37.18 23.91 2.96
CA ALA A 345 -37.48 23.22 4.20
C ALA A 345 -38.34 21.95 3.98
N TYR A 346 -39.20 21.96 2.96
CA TYR A 346 -39.98 20.77 2.54
C TYR A 346 -39.07 19.59 2.18
N ASP A 347 -38.09 19.80 1.29
CA ASP A 347 -37.21 18.73 0.82
C ASP A 347 -36.28 18.24 1.95
N THR A 348 -35.73 19.16 2.75
CA THR A 348 -34.92 18.82 3.93
C THR A 348 -35.70 17.97 4.94
N PHE A 349 -36.99 18.27 5.15
CA PHE A 349 -37.86 17.47 6.01
C PHE A 349 -38.08 16.06 5.44
N ARG A 350 -38.34 15.93 4.13
CA ARG A 350 -38.49 14.62 3.48
C ARG A 350 -37.22 13.79 3.56
N GLU A 351 -36.04 14.41 3.48
CA GLU A 351 -34.77 13.72 3.69
C GLU A 351 -34.67 13.15 5.12
N GLN A 352 -35.08 13.92 6.14
CA GLN A 352 -35.14 13.44 7.53
C GLN A 352 -36.17 12.30 7.70
N VAL A 353 -37.30 12.34 7.00
CA VAL A 353 -38.26 11.21 6.93
C VAL A 353 -37.58 9.98 6.33
N SER A 354 -36.82 10.14 5.24
CA SER A 354 -36.09 9.05 4.58
C SER A 354 -35.08 8.39 5.52
N ALA A 355 -34.39 9.16 6.37
CA ALA A 355 -33.52 8.61 7.40
C ALA A 355 -34.27 7.75 8.43
N VAL A 356 -35.49 8.13 8.83
CA VAL A 356 -36.34 7.33 9.73
C VAL A 356 -36.84 6.07 9.03
N ILE A 357 -37.15 6.12 7.74
CA ILE A 357 -37.52 4.93 6.96
C ILE A 357 -36.34 3.96 6.88
N ILE A 358 -35.12 4.44 6.63
CA ILE A 358 -33.91 3.61 6.62
C ILE A 358 -33.68 2.96 8.01
N GLU A 359 -33.86 3.73 9.09
CA GLU A 359 -33.82 3.21 10.46
C GLU A 359 -34.88 2.12 10.68
N TRP A 360 -36.10 2.33 10.20
CA TRP A 360 -37.18 1.35 10.26
C TRP A 360 -36.87 0.08 9.48
N LEU A 361 -36.34 0.19 8.25
CA LEU A 361 -35.90 -0.96 7.45
C LEU A 361 -34.82 -1.77 8.17
N LEU A 362 -33.85 -1.09 8.81
CA LEU A 362 -32.84 -1.75 9.63
C LEU A 362 -33.44 -2.44 10.85
N ASP A 363 -34.47 -1.85 11.45
CA ASP A 363 -35.19 -2.51 12.55
C ASP A 363 -35.85 -3.80 12.08
N LEU A 364 -36.50 -3.79 10.91
CA LEU A 364 -37.13 -4.98 10.33
C LEU A 364 -36.13 -6.12 10.09
N THR A 365 -34.89 -5.83 9.68
CA THR A 365 -33.88 -6.89 9.48
C THR A 365 -33.45 -7.54 10.80
N ARG A 366 -33.66 -6.86 11.93
CA ARG A 366 -33.33 -7.35 13.28
C ARG A 366 -34.53 -8.01 13.96
N CYS A 367 -35.75 -7.70 13.56
CA CYS A 367 -37.00 -8.22 14.14
C CYS A 367 -37.32 -9.68 13.79
N ARG A 368 -38.34 -10.22 14.47
CA ARG A 368 -38.90 -11.56 14.23
C ARG A 368 -40.43 -11.58 14.17
N ILE A 369 -41.00 -12.59 13.51
CA ILE A 369 -42.43 -12.91 13.49
C ILE A 369 -42.62 -14.21 14.27
N GLY A 370 -43.11 -14.14 15.51
CA GLY A 370 -43.06 -15.29 16.42
C GLY A 370 -41.62 -15.80 16.60
N THR A 371 -41.32 -17.00 16.09
CA THR A 371 -39.97 -17.59 16.09
C THR A 371 -39.17 -17.33 14.81
N ASP A 372 -39.79 -16.74 13.78
CA ASP A 372 -39.21 -16.57 12.46
C ASP A 372 -38.35 -15.31 12.35
N THR A 373 -37.04 -15.48 12.13
CA THR A 373 -36.08 -14.37 12.01
C THR A 373 -35.69 -14.06 10.56
N VAL A 374 -36.40 -14.61 9.57
CA VAL A 374 -35.95 -14.69 8.17
C VAL A 374 -36.95 -14.00 7.25
N THR A 375 -38.25 -14.23 7.46
CA THR A 375 -39.27 -13.76 6.52
C THR A 375 -39.20 -12.24 6.28
N MET A 376 -39.02 -11.42 7.33
CA MET A 376 -38.90 -9.97 7.14
C MET A 376 -37.70 -9.57 6.28
N ARG A 377 -36.55 -10.23 6.49
CA ARG A 377 -35.34 -9.97 5.71
C ARG A 377 -35.50 -10.40 4.26
N GLU A 378 -36.17 -11.53 4.00
CA GLU A 378 -36.51 -11.95 2.63
C GLU A 378 -37.43 -10.95 1.93
N ILE A 379 -38.41 -10.39 2.63
CA ILE A 379 -39.30 -9.36 2.06
C ILE A 379 -38.51 -8.09 1.74
N VAL A 380 -37.65 -7.64 2.65
CA VAL A 380 -36.78 -6.49 2.41
C VAL A 380 -35.84 -6.74 1.23
N ALA A 381 -35.24 -7.94 1.15
CA ALA A 381 -34.38 -8.34 0.04
C ALA A 381 -35.16 -8.36 -1.29
N ALA A 382 -36.34 -8.98 -1.32
CA ALA A 382 -37.17 -9.09 -2.51
C ALA A 382 -37.59 -7.72 -3.04
N GLU A 383 -37.99 -6.79 -2.16
CA GLU A 383 -38.36 -5.43 -2.57
C GLU A 383 -37.15 -4.60 -3.03
N LEU A 384 -35.99 -4.75 -2.40
CA LEU A 384 -34.74 -4.10 -2.84
C LEU A 384 -34.27 -4.61 -4.21
N LEU A 385 -34.41 -5.92 -4.47
CA LEU A 385 -34.04 -6.58 -5.72
C LEU A 385 -35.12 -6.48 -6.82
N SER A 386 -36.25 -5.83 -6.52
CA SER A 386 -37.31 -5.60 -7.49
C SER A 386 -37.13 -4.25 -8.22
N PRO A 387 -37.67 -4.12 -9.45
CA PRO A 387 -37.60 -2.87 -10.21
C PRO A 387 -38.29 -1.70 -9.47
N ARG A 388 -37.74 -0.51 -9.66
CA ARG A 388 -38.39 0.75 -9.23
C ARG A 388 -39.65 0.97 -10.07
N LYS A 389 -40.80 1.25 -9.43
CA LYS A 389 -42.10 1.36 -10.12
C LYS A 389 -42.31 2.66 -10.90
N HIS A 390 -41.79 3.76 -10.36
CA HIS A 390 -41.88 5.09 -10.95
C HIS A 390 -40.54 5.79 -10.79
N SER A 391 -40.07 6.41 -11.87
CA SER A 391 -38.91 7.28 -11.85
C SER A 391 -39.36 8.71 -12.12
N THR A 392 -38.77 9.66 -11.41
CA THR A 392 -39.07 11.07 -11.62
C THR A 392 -38.27 11.60 -12.82
N PRO A 393 -38.72 12.66 -13.52
CA PRO A 393 -37.93 13.28 -14.59
C PRO A 393 -36.54 13.79 -14.14
N HIS A 394 -36.31 13.88 -12.83
CA HIS A 394 -35.07 14.33 -12.22
C HIS A 394 -34.09 13.19 -11.89
N ALA A 395 -34.49 11.94 -12.09
CA ALA A 395 -33.59 10.79 -12.06
C ALA A 395 -32.68 10.79 -13.31
N ARG A 396 -31.67 11.67 -13.32
CA ARG A 396 -30.77 11.92 -14.46
C ARG A 396 -29.99 10.69 -14.97
N ILE A 397 -30.04 9.56 -14.25
CA ILE A 397 -29.21 8.37 -14.44
C ILE A 397 -30.02 7.23 -15.12
N GLU A 398 -31.33 7.39 -15.29
CA GLU A 398 -32.21 6.30 -15.77
C GLU A 398 -31.90 5.86 -17.22
N SER A 399 -31.36 6.74 -18.06
CA SER A 399 -30.98 6.38 -19.44
C SER A 399 -29.80 5.42 -19.54
N GLU A 400 -29.03 5.24 -18.47
CA GLU A 400 -27.79 4.45 -18.45
C GLU A 400 -27.95 3.10 -17.73
N LEU A 401 -29.04 2.93 -16.96
CA LEU A 401 -29.28 1.73 -16.15
C LEU A 401 -30.42 0.89 -16.75
N GLN A 402 -30.07 -0.11 -17.56
CA GLN A 402 -31.05 -1.05 -18.10
C GLN A 402 -31.51 -2.03 -17.00
N ASP A 403 -32.82 -2.18 -16.83
CA ASP A 403 -33.47 -3.12 -15.89
C ASP A 403 -33.01 -2.98 -14.40
N SER A 404 -32.79 -1.75 -13.93
CA SER A 404 -32.31 -1.49 -12.55
C SER A 404 -33.33 -1.87 -11.47
N ALA A 405 -32.84 -2.54 -10.43
CA ALA A 405 -33.58 -2.75 -9.19
C ALA A 405 -33.40 -1.55 -8.24
N ARG A 406 -34.26 -1.45 -7.22
CA ARG A 406 -34.18 -0.37 -6.22
C ARG A 406 -32.81 -0.33 -5.51
N ILE A 407 -32.19 -1.49 -5.29
CA ILE A 407 -30.87 -1.58 -4.65
C ILE A 407 -29.76 -0.89 -5.47
N ASP A 408 -29.85 -0.90 -6.80
CA ASP A 408 -28.88 -0.24 -7.69
C ASP A 408 -28.87 1.28 -7.43
N TRP A 409 -30.07 1.87 -7.33
CA TRP A 409 -30.25 3.28 -6.99
C TRP A 409 -29.80 3.58 -5.57
N MET A 410 -30.06 2.69 -4.62
CA MET A 410 -29.63 2.87 -3.23
C MET A 410 -28.10 2.87 -3.10
N PHE A 411 -27.38 2.08 -3.90
CA PHE A 411 -25.92 2.14 -3.96
C PHE A 411 -25.42 3.46 -4.54
N ILE A 412 -26.02 3.96 -5.62
CA ILE A 412 -25.63 5.21 -6.27
C ILE A 412 -25.96 6.42 -5.39
N TYR A 413 -27.15 6.46 -4.79
CA TYR A 413 -27.60 7.54 -3.92
C TYR A 413 -27.02 7.51 -2.52
N HIS A 414 -26.19 6.51 -2.21
CA HIS A 414 -25.48 6.43 -0.92
C HIS A 414 -24.71 7.71 -0.61
N THR A 415 -24.10 8.36 -1.62
CA THR A 415 -23.34 9.60 -1.43
C THR A 415 -24.21 10.82 -1.07
N LYS A 416 -25.50 10.81 -1.44
CA LYS A 416 -26.46 11.88 -1.09
C LYS A 416 -26.86 11.85 0.39
N LEU A 417 -26.72 10.69 1.03
CA LEU A 417 -27.00 10.51 2.45
C LEU A 417 -25.83 11.00 3.32
N TRP A 418 -26.07 11.19 4.61
CA TRP A 418 -25.07 11.56 5.62
C TRP A 418 -24.69 10.35 6.49
N LYS A 419 -23.63 10.47 7.30
CA LYS A 419 -23.02 9.43 8.16
C LYS A 419 -23.99 8.37 8.68
N ARG A 420 -25.02 8.74 9.46
CA ARG A 420 -25.89 7.76 10.15
C ARG A 420 -26.77 6.91 9.19
N PRO A 421 -27.55 7.49 8.26
CA PRO A 421 -28.28 6.68 7.27
C PRO A 421 -27.38 5.79 6.41
N ARG A 422 -26.18 6.27 6.03
CA ARG A 422 -25.21 5.46 5.28
C ARG A 422 -24.79 4.20 6.04
N LEU A 423 -24.46 4.33 7.33
CA LEU A 423 -24.11 3.20 8.18
C LEU A 423 -25.28 2.22 8.31
N ASN A 424 -26.50 2.72 8.52
CA ASN A 424 -27.70 1.88 8.59
C ASN A 424 -27.93 1.07 7.30
N LEU A 425 -27.71 1.67 6.13
CA LEU A 425 -27.82 0.95 4.85
C LEU A 425 -26.78 -0.15 4.70
N LYS A 426 -25.51 0.12 5.07
CA LYS A 426 -24.46 -0.92 5.06
C LYS A 426 -24.84 -2.10 5.95
N GLU A 427 -25.42 -1.84 7.11
CA GLU A 427 -25.93 -2.90 7.99
C GLU A 427 -27.11 -3.68 7.40
N ILE A 428 -28.04 -2.98 6.72
CA ILE A 428 -29.13 -3.64 5.99
C ILE A 428 -28.53 -4.57 4.94
N TYR A 429 -27.63 -4.09 4.07
CA TYR A 429 -27.02 -4.91 3.01
C TYR A 429 -26.27 -6.12 3.58
N ALA A 430 -25.46 -5.91 4.62
CA ALA A 430 -24.76 -7.00 5.30
C ALA A 430 -25.73 -8.06 5.83
N SER A 431 -26.87 -7.65 6.40
CA SER A 431 -27.89 -8.59 6.90
C SER A 431 -28.52 -9.47 5.81
N LEU A 432 -28.53 -9.00 4.54
CA LEU A 432 -29.05 -9.75 3.40
C LEU A 432 -28.07 -10.82 2.92
N LEU A 433 -26.76 -10.56 3.02
CA LEU A 433 -25.72 -11.51 2.62
C LEU A 433 -25.76 -12.81 3.45
N PHE A 434 -26.28 -12.76 4.68
CA PHE A 434 -26.41 -13.93 5.55
C PHE A 434 -27.76 -14.68 5.39
N LEU A 435 -28.58 -14.34 4.38
CA LEU A 435 -29.82 -15.07 4.08
C LEU A 435 -29.56 -16.43 3.42
N SER A 436 -28.93 -16.42 2.24
CA SER A 436 -28.52 -17.60 1.50
C SER A 436 -27.42 -17.25 0.49
N HIS A 437 -26.79 -18.27 -0.10
CA HIS A 437 -25.79 -18.11 -1.15
C HIS A 437 -26.36 -17.36 -2.38
N GLU A 438 -27.60 -17.65 -2.78
CA GLU A 438 -28.28 -17.00 -3.89
C GLU A 438 -28.52 -15.50 -3.65
N HIS A 439 -28.85 -15.12 -2.41
CA HIS A 439 -29.00 -13.71 -2.04
C HIS A 439 -27.65 -12.97 -2.10
N LYS A 440 -26.55 -13.61 -1.65
CA LYS A 440 -25.21 -13.05 -1.79
C LYS A 440 -24.87 -12.77 -3.26
N LEU A 441 -25.10 -13.75 -4.13
CA LEU A 441 -24.84 -13.61 -5.57
C LEU A 441 -25.71 -12.50 -6.20
N ALA A 442 -26.98 -12.39 -5.83
CA ALA A 442 -27.86 -11.36 -6.36
C ALA A 442 -27.42 -9.95 -5.96
N VAL A 443 -27.13 -9.71 -4.68
CA VAL A 443 -26.62 -8.42 -4.19
C VAL A 443 -25.29 -8.08 -4.86
N ALA A 444 -24.38 -9.04 -4.97
CA ALA A 444 -23.09 -8.85 -5.63
C ALA A 444 -23.24 -8.52 -7.12
N SER A 445 -24.20 -9.16 -7.80
CA SER A 445 -24.49 -8.94 -9.22
C SER A 445 -24.98 -7.50 -9.47
N HIS A 446 -25.90 -7.01 -8.64
CA HIS A 446 -26.37 -5.63 -8.68
C HIS A 446 -25.25 -4.62 -8.36
N PHE A 447 -24.48 -4.87 -7.28
CA PHE A 447 -23.35 -4.01 -6.93
C PHE A 447 -22.30 -3.94 -8.05
N ALA A 448 -22.00 -5.08 -8.68
CA ALA A 448 -21.09 -5.17 -9.81
C ALA A 448 -21.60 -4.42 -11.07
N ASN A 449 -22.92 -4.37 -11.27
CA ASN A 449 -23.53 -3.66 -12.37
C ASN A 449 -23.31 -2.14 -12.27
N VAL A 450 -23.46 -1.57 -11.07
CA VAL A 450 -23.31 -0.13 -10.82
C VAL A 450 -21.92 0.29 -10.32
N TYR A 451 -20.97 -0.65 -10.23
CA TYR A 451 -19.67 -0.42 -9.61
C TYR A 451 -18.90 0.78 -10.17
N ASN A 452 -18.85 0.95 -11.50
CA ASN A 452 -18.18 2.10 -12.13
C ASN A 452 -18.73 3.43 -11.60
N ARG A 453 -20.05 3.51 -11.41
CA ARG A 453 -20.71 4.71 -10.89
C ARG A 453 -20.42 4.92 -9.41
N VAL A 454 -20.37 3.84 -8.62
CA VAL A 454 -19.96 3.89 -7.22
C VAL A 454 -18.54 4.44 -7.10
N ILE A 455 -17.63 4.03 -7.99
CA ILE A 455 -16.24 4.49 -7.98
C ILE A 455 -16.09 5.93 -8.49
N ASP A 456 -16.81 6.36 -9.53
CA ASP A 456 -16.89 7.77 -9.92
C ASP A 456 -17.23 8.65 -8.72
N LEU A 457 -18.31 8.29 -8.02
CA LEU A 457 -18.82 9.04 -6.88
C LEU A 457 -17.83 9.02 -5.72
N TYR A 458 -17.21 7.88 -5.43
CA TYR A 458 -16.19 7.76 -4.38
C TYR A 458 -14.94 8.62 -4.65
N LEU A 459 -14.38 8.53 -5.85
CA LEU A 459 -13.15 9.21 -6.22
C LEU A 459 -13.35 10.73 -6.37
N LEU A 460 -14.48 11.15 -6.95
CA LEU A 460 -14.67 12.51 -7.45
C LEU A 460 -15.68 13.35 -6.65
N VAL A 461 -16.54 12.74 -5.83
CA VAL A 461 -17.68 13.45 -5.19
C VAL A 461 -17.75 13.23 -3.67
N ASP A 462 -17.45 12.03 -3.17
CA ASP A 462 -17.79 11.65 -1.80
C ASP A 462 -17.02 12.46 -0.75
N ARG A 463 -17.73 13.08 0.18
CA ARG A 463 -17.14 13.91 1.25
C ARG A 463 -16.67 13.07 2.44
N GLU A 464 -17.42 12.04 2.78
CA GLU A 464 -17.19 11.16 3.94
C GLU A 464 -16.75 9.79 3.42
N ALA A 465 -15.53 9.74 2.88
CA ALA A 465 -15.01 8.56 2.18
C ALA A 465 -15.08 7.30 3.06
N GLU A 466 -14.83 7.42 4.37
CA GLU A 466 -14.84 6.31 5.33
C GLU A 466 -16.19 5.58 5.42
N THR A 467 -17.31 6.30 5.28
CA THR A 467 -18.66 5.72 5.33
C THR A 467 -19.19 5.32 3.96
N SER A 468 -18.35 5.44 2.92
CA SER A 468 -18.74 5.14 1.54
C SER A 468 -19.17 3.68 1.36
N VAL A 469 -20.12 3.48 0.44
CA VAL A 469 -20.55 2.15 0.01
C VAL A 469 -19.45 1.40 -0.73
N LYS A 470 -18.41 2.11 -1.21
CA LYS A 470 -17.22 1.53 -1.82
C LYS A 470 -16.61 0.41 -0.97
N TYR A 471 -16.54 0.60 0.36
CA TYR A 471 -15.95 -0.40 1.27
C TYR A 471 -16.80 -1.67 1.43
N PHE A 472 -18.00 -1.72 0.84
CA PHE A 472 -18.81 -2.94 0.79
C PHE A 472 -18.18 -4.02 -0.11
N THR A 473 -17.20 -3.68 -0.94
CA THR A 473 -16.41 -4.66 -1.71
C THR A 473 -15.74 -5.71 -0.83
N LEU A 474 -15.31 -5.36 0.39
CA LEU A 474 -14.74 -6.31 1.37
C LEU A 474 -15.72 -7.41 1.77
N GLN A 475 -17.04 -7.20 1.63
CA GLN A 475 -18.07 -8.19 1.95
C GLN A 475 -18.47 -9.03 0.73
N LEU A 476 -17.92 -8.74 -0.46
CA LEU A 476 -18.31 -9.37 -1.73
C LEU A 476 -17.12 -9.96 -2.49
N PHE A 477 -16.02 -9.21 -2.61
CA PHE A 477 -14.87 -9.54 -3.47
C PHE A 477 -13.86 -10.48 -2.78
N THR A 478 -13.97 -10.70 -1.48
CA THR A 478 -13.16 -11.67 -0.73
C THR A 478 -13.83 -13.05 -0.67
N ILE A 479 -15.15 -13.14 -0.89
CA ILE A 479 -15.89 -14.40 -0.86
C ILE A 479 -15.60 -15.18 -2.16
N PRO A 480 -14.97 -16.37 -2.13
CA PRO A 480 -14.48 -17.06 -3.31
C PRO A 480 -15.53 -17.32 -4.41
N SER A 481 -16.72 -17.80 -4.06
CA SER A 481 -17.76 -18.07 -5.06
C SER A 481 -18.33 -16.78 -5.69
N VAL A 482 -18.47 -15.71 -4.89
CA VAL A 482 -18.97 -14.41 -5.34
C VAL A 482 -17.93 -13.70 -6.19
N ALA A 483 -16.66 -13.67 -5.74
CA ALA A 483 -15.53 -13.11 -6.46
C ALA A 483 -15.40 -13.74 -7.86
N LEU A 484 -15.46 -15.07 -7.94
CA LEU A 484 -15.47 -15.79 -9.22
C LEU A 484 -16.66 -15.38 -10.11
N TYR A 485 -17.86 -15.30 -9.53
CA TYR A 485 -19.06 -14.92 -10.26
C TYR A 485 -18.94 -13.51 -10.84
N VAL A 486 -18.56 -12.50 -10.04
CA VAL A 486 -18.46 -11.12 -10.52
C VAL A 486 -17.28 -10.90 -11.47
N ALA A 487 -16.14 -11.56 -11.23
CA ALA A 487 -14.99 -11.51 -12.13
C ALA A 487 -15.36 -12.03 -13.53
N ARG A 488 -16.11 -13.13 -13.58
CA ARG A 488 -16.47 -13.81 -14.83
C ARG A 488 -17.70 -13.22 -15.53
N GLN A 489 -18.79 -13.00 -14.80
CA GLN A 489 -20.09 -12.61 -15.38
C GLN A 489 -20.18 -11.10 -15.61
N HIS A 490 -19.54 -10.30 -14.77
CA HIS A 490 -19.57 -8.84 -14.86
C HIS A 490 -18.26 -8.24 -15.41
N ASN A 491 -17.28 -9.09 -15.82
CA ASN A 491 -15.97 -8.65 -16.29
C ASN A 491 -15.29 -7.67 -15.31
N MET A 492 -15.47 -7.89 -14.00
CA MET A 492 -15.12 -6.91 -12.98
C MET A 492 -13.64 -6.53 -13.00
N ILE A 493 -12.75 -7.50 -13.22
CA ILE A 493 -11.30 -7.26 -13.33
C ILE A 493 -11.00 -6.30 -14.50
N PHE A 494 -11.57 -6.54 -15.68
CA PHE A 494 -11.36 -5.67 -16.83
C PHE A 494 -11.95 -4.27 -16.63
N ARG A 495 -13.12 -4.16 -15.99
CA ARG A 495 -13.72 -2.86 -15.61
C ARG A 495 -12.80 -2.08 -14.66
N LEU A 496 -12.26 -2.74 -13.64
CA LEU A 496 -11.31 -2.14 -12.70
C LEU A 496 -10.03 -1.65 -13.39
N LEU A 497 -9.43 -2.46 -14.27
CA LEU A 497 -8.25 -2.07 -15.04
C LEU A 497 -8.52 -0.87 -15.94
N ALA A 498 -9.70 -0.85 -16.57
CA ALA A 498 -10.12 0.26 -17.41
C ALA A 498 -10.38 1.54 -16.58
N VAL A 499 -10.98 1.44 -15.38
CA VAL A 499 -11.13 2.57 -14.45
C VAL A 499 -9.77 3.11 -14.03
N VAL A 500 -8.80 2.25 -13.66
CA VAL A 500 -7.43 2.66 -13.34
C VAL A 500 -6.80 3.40 -14.53
N THR A 501 -6.94 2.85 -15.73
CA THR A 501 -6.38 3.45 -16.95
C THR A 501 -6.96 4.84 -17.22
N SER A 502 -8.29 4.98 -17.27
CA SER A 502 -8.97 6.27 -17.49
C SER A 502 -8.71 7.27 -16.37
N PHE A 503 -8.66 6.83 -15.11
CA PHE A 503 -8.45 7.71 -13.97
C PHE A 503 -7.03 8.31 -13.99
N PHE A 504 -5.98 7.50 -14.17
CA PHE A 504 -4.60 7.99 -14.18
C PHE A 504 -4.16 8.68 -15.48
N THR A 505 -4.92 8.51 -16.57
CA THR A 505 -4.81 9.34 -17.77
C THR A 505 -5.70 10.59 -17.72
N ASN A 506 -6.29 10.88 -16.55
CA ASN A 506 -7.11 12.06 -16.27
C ASN A 506 -8.31 12.23 -17.24
N GLN A 507 -8.88 11.12 -17.73
CA GLN A 507 -10.06 11.09 -18.60
C GLN A 507 -11.33 11.25 -17.75
N ILE A 508 -11.56 12.47 -17.27
CA ILE A 508 -12.64 12.82 -16.36
C ILE A 508 -13.50 13.94 -16.95
N GLU A 509 -14.77 13.65 -17.23
CA GLU A 509 -15.76 14.61 -17.73
C GLU A 509 -16.97 14.69 -16.80
N GLY A 510 -17.32 15.90 -16.36
CA GLY A 510 -18.53 16.10 -15.55
C GLY A 510 -18.57 15.24 -14.27
N ARG A 511 -17.40 15.01 -13.64
CA ARG A 511 -17.21 14.12 -12.47
C ARG A 511 -17.55 12.66 -12.75
N ARG A 512 -17.26 12.21 -13.96
CA ARG A 512 -17.33 10.82 -14.39
C ARG A 512 -16.04 10.43 -15.05
N ILE A 513 -15.62 9.20 -14.81
CA ILE A 513 -14.50 8.61 -15.52
C ILE A 513 -15.01 8.14 -16.88
N THR A 514 -14.38 8.61 -17.95
CA THR A 514 -14.77 8.26 -19.31
C THR A 514 -14.41 6.80 -19.60
N MET A 515 -15.37 6.04 -20.15
CA MET A 515 -15.23 4.62 -20.45
C MET A 515 -15.82 4.32 -21.84
N PRO A 516 -15.17 3.48 -22.68
CA PRO A 516 -13.87 2.83 -22.46
C PRO A 516 -12.69 3.82 -22.48
N PRO A 517 -11.52 3.46 -21.89
CA PRO A 517 -10.34 4.31 -21.86
C PRO A 517 -9.79 4.57 -23.27
N ASP A 518 -9.41 5.81 -23.55
CA ASP A 518 -8.54 6.15 -24.68
C ASP A 518 -7.08 5.85 -24.31
N THR A 519 -6.50 4.82 -24.90
CA THR A 519 -5.13 4.38 -24.62
C THR A 519 -4.06 5.24 -25.31
N SER A 520 -4.44 6.23 -26.12
CA SER A 520 -3.49 7.13 -26.79
C SER A 520 -3.01 8.28 -25.89
N ILE A 521 -3.71 8.54 -24.77
CA ILE A 521 -3.41 9.64 -23.86
C ILE A 521 -2.23 9.29 -22.96
N GLN A 522 -1.26 10.21 -22.87
CA GLN A 522 -0.09 10.06 -22.00
C GLN A 522 -0.41 10.41 -20.54
N ILE A 523 0.32 9.80 -19.60
CA ILE A 523 0.23 10.13 -18.18
C ILE A 523 0.89 11.47 -17.90
N ASP A 524 0.21 12.26 -17.07
CA ASP A 524 0.79 13.39 -16.36
C ASP A 524 0.69 13.15 -14.84
N VAL A 525 1.85 13.06 -14.18
CA VAL A 525 1.98 12.77 -12.74
C VAL A 525 1.57 13.96 -11.86
N GLU A 526 1.44 15.16 -12.41
CA GLU A 526 1.02 16.36 -11.68
C GLU A 526 -0.50 16.51 -11.57
N THR A 527 -1.25 15.63 -12.24
CA THR A 527 -2.72 15.65 -12.26
C THR A 527 -3.32 15.22 -10.91
N PHE A 528 -4.56 15.64 -10.67
CA PHE A 528 -5.33 15.31 -9.46
C PHE A 528 -5.35 13.80 -9.11
N PRO A 529 -5.48 12.86 -10.06
CA PRO A 529 -5.44 11.42 -9.81
C PRO A 529 -4.23 10.95 -8.98
N PHE A 530 -3.03 11.49 -9.23
CA PHE A 530 -1.82 11.14 -8.48
C PHE A 530 -1.77 11.81 -7.10
N LYS A 531 -2.30 13.02 -6.98
CA LYS A 531 -2.35 13.78 -5.71
C LYS A 531 -3.39 13.22 -4.73
N SER A 532 -4.42 12.54 -5.23
CA SER A 532 -5.48 11.94 -4.42
C SER A 532 -5.07 10.57 -3.86
N LYS A 533 -5.15 10.37 -2.53
CA LYS A 533 -4.94 9.04 -1.93
C LYS A 533 -6.13 8.07 -2.15
N ARG A 534 -7.24 8.55 -2.73
CA ARG A 534 -8.48 7.78 -2.87
C ARG A 534 -8.40 6.65 -3.90
N PHE A 535 -7.36 6.58 -4.74
CA PHE A 535 -7.21 5.46 -5.67
C PHE A 535 -6.80 4.15 -4.98
N MET A 536 -6.13 4.20 -3.82
CA MET A 536 -5.55 3.01 -3.20
C MET A 536 -6.59 1.91 -2.96
N PRO A 537 -7.81 2.22 -2.46
CA PRO A 537 -8.85 1.20 -2.28
C PRO A 537 -9.35 0.56 -3.58
N VAL A 538 -9.17 1.19 -4.75
CA VAL A 538 -9.52 0.60 -6.06
C VAL A 538 -8.52 -0.50 -6.44
N PHE A 539 -7.22 -0.28 -6.22
CA PHE A 539 -6.21 -1.35 -6.36
C PHE A 539 -6.42 -2.46 -5.33
N SER A 540 -6.83 -2.12 -4.10
CA SER A 540 -7.19 -3.13 -3.10
C SER A 540 -8.36 -4.00 -3.55
N ASP A 541 -9.39 -3.43 -4.18
CA ASP A 541 -10.53 -4.19 -4.72
C ASP A 541 -10.08 -5.17 -5.82
N LEU A 542 -9.20 -4.71 -6.72
CA LEU A 542 -8.59 -5.58 -7.74
C LEU A 542 -7.78 -6.70 -7.10
N ARG A 543 -6.99 -6.40 -6.07
CA ARG A 543 -6.22 -7.39 -5.31
C ARG A 543 -7.13 -8.41 -4.64
N TYR A 544 -8.20 -7.99 -3.96
CA TYR A 544 -9.12 -8.91 -3.28
C TYR A 544 -9.72 -9.93 -4.25
N LEU A 545 -10.17 -9.49 -5.42
CA LEU A 545 -10.66 -10.41 -6.46
C LEU A 545 -9.57 -11.38 -6.91
N CYS A 546 -8.37 -10.89 -7.21
CA CYS A 546 -7.29 -11.70 -7.77
C CYS A 546 -6.60 -12.60 -6.74
N SER A 547 -6.78 -12.36 -5.44
CA SER A 547 -6.24 -13.21 -4.37
C SER A 547 -7.01 -14.52 -4.20
N SER A 548 -8.26 -14.60 -4.67
CA SER A 548 -9.10 -15.78 -4.51
C SER A 548 -8.68 -16.91 -5.45
N GLU A 549 -8.45 -18.13 -4.94
CA GLU A 549 -7.99 -19.29 -5.71
C GLU A 549 -8.85 -19.57 -6.98
N PRO A 550 -10.20 -19.56 -6.94
CA PRO A 550 -10.99 -19.76 -8.14
C PRO A 550 -10.79 -18.65 -9.20
N VAL A 551 -10.56 -17.41 -8.78
CA VAL A 551 -10.27 -16.29 -9.69
C VAL A 551 -8.85 -16.41 -10.25
N GLN A 552 -7.87 -16.85 -9.47
CA GLN A 552 -6.51 -17.13 -9.95
C GLN A 552 -6.52 -18.18 -11.07
N LYS A 553 -7.29 -19.27 -10.88
CA LYS A 553 -7.52 -20.26 -11.95
C LYS A 553 -8.14 -19.61 -13.18
N LEU A 554 -9.13 -18.73 -13.01
CA LEU A 554 -9.74 -18.01 -14.15
C LEU A 554 -8.74 -17.12 -14.89
N ILE A 555 -7.86 -16.41 -14.17
CA ILE A 555 -6.82 -15.53 -14.74
C ILE A 555 -5.85 -16.33 -15.61
N VAL A 556 -5.39 -17.48 -15.13
CA VAL A 556 -4.39 -18.32 -15.81
C VAL A 556 -4.93 -18.92 -17.11
N HIS A 557 -6.15 -19.46 -17.10
CA HIS A 557 -6.72 -20.16 -18.25
C HIS A 557 -7.25 -19.21 -19.33
N ASN A 558 -7.22 -17.89 -19.11
CA ASN A 558 -7.62 -16.90 -20.11
C ASN A 558 -6.53 -15.83 -20.29
N THR A 559 -5.81 -15.93 -21.41
CA THR A 559 -4.70 -15.04 -21.79
C THR A 559 -5.09 -13.56 -21.90
N GLU A 560 -6.39 -13.24 -22.02
CA GLU A 560 -6.85 -11.85 -22.06
C GLU A 560 -6.59 -11.11 -20.74
N PHE A 561 -6.66 -11.80 -19.58
CA PHE A 561 -6.37 -11.17 -18.28
C PHE A 561 -4.94 -10.67 -18.18
N ILE A 562 -3.95 -11.52 -18.51
CA ILE A 562 -2.55 -11.10 -18.47
C ILE A 562 -2.24 -10.04 -19.54
N THR A 563 -2.90 -10.10 -20.70
CA THR A 563 -2.74 -9.11 -21.78
C THR A 563 -3.22 -7.73 -21.34
N GLN A 564 -4.44 -7.63 -20.80
CA GLN A 564 -4.99 -6.36 -20.33
C GLN A 564 -4.25 -5.84 -19.10
N PHE A 565 -3.91 -6.72 -18.15
CA PHE A 565 -3.13 -6.31 -16.97
C PHE A 565 -1.76 -5.77 -17.35
N SER A 566 -1.05 -6.43 -18.27
CA SER A 566 0.22 -5.94 -18.81
C SER A 566 0.07 -4.58 -19.50
N SER A 567 -1.02 -4.36 -20.24
CA SER A 567 -1.30 -3.06 -20.86
C SER A 567 -1.51 -1.95 -19.82
N THR A 568 -2.19 -2.25 -18.71
CA THR A 568 -2.31 -1.32 -17.58
C THR A 568 -0.97 -1.11 -16.85
N CYS A 569 -0.13 -2.14 -16.71
CA CYS A 569 1.22 -1.98 -16.16
C CYS A 569 2.09 -1.07 -17.04
N GLN A 570 2.01 -1.22 -18.37
CA GLN A 570 2.74 -0.43 -19.35
C GLN A 570 2.55 1.08 -19.15
N LEU A 571 1.34 1.49 -18.76
CA LEU A 571 0.99 2.87 -18.42
C LEU A 571 2.01 3.44 -17.41
N PHE A 572 2.30 2.70 -16.34
CA PHE A 572 3.18 3.10 -15.24
C PHE A 572 4.67 2.75 -15.45
N MET A 573 5.05 2.22 -16.62
CA MET A 573 6.45 1.92 -16.92
C MET A 573 7.23 3.19 -17.26
N CYS A 574 8.39 3.38 -16.65
CA CYS A 574 9.28 4.52 -16.78
C CYS A 574 8.62 5.88 -16.51
N VAL A 575 7.65 5.95 -15.60
CA VAL A 575 7.05 7.23 -15.16
C VAL A 575 8.00 8.01 -14.25
N ASN A 576 7.89 9.35 -14.23
CA ASN A 576 8.73 10.23 -13.41
C ASN A 576 10.25 9.93 -13.53
N PRO A 577 10.83 10.03 -14.73
CA PRO A 577 12.27 9.80 -14.93
C PRO A 577 13.12 10.89 -14.27
N ASN A 578 14.21 10.49 -13.63
CA ASN A 578 15.21 11.37 -13.02
C ASN A 578 16.43 11.50 -13.93
N LYS A 579 17.07 12.68 -13.94
CA LYS A 579 18.34 12.93 -14.64
C LYS A 579 19.33 13.60 -13.69
N ARG A 580 20.60 13.20 -13.75
CA ARG A 580 21.64 13.74 -12.86
C ARG A 580 21.93 15.21 -13.20
N HIS A 581 21.99 16.05 -12.16
CA HIS A 581 22.47 17.42 -12.27
C HIS A 581 23.94 17.49 -11.82
N ALA A 582 24.86 17.78 -12.75
CA ALA A 582 26.30 17.78 -12.48
C ALA A 582 26.88 19.17 -12.17
N ALA A 583 26.30 20.24 -12.71
CA ALA A 583 26.81 21.61 -12.57
C ALA A 583 26.01 22.40 -11.51
N ASP A 584 24.74 22.67 -11.81
CA ASP A 584 23.87 23.50 -11.00
C ASP A 584 23.01 22.67 -10.03
N HIS A 585 22.65 23.28 -8.89
CA HIS A 585 21.68 22.71 -7.97
C HIS A 585 20.26 22.80 -8.52
N VAL A 586 19.45 21.79 -8.22
CA VAL A 586 17.99 21.89 -8.40
C VAL A 586 17.44 22.87 -7.36
N GLU A 587 16.93 24.02 -7.81
CA GLU A 587 16.38 25.06 -6.91
C GLU A 587 15.00 24.70 -6.35
N TYR A 588 14.21 23.95 -7.12
CA TYR A 588 12.84 23.56 -6.77
C TYR A 588 12.65 22.07 -6.99
N GLU A 589 12.46 21.34 -5.90
CA GLU A 589 12.15 19.92 -5.91
C GLU A 589 10.63 19.73 -6.05
N THR A 590 10.20 18.82 -6.92
CA THR A 590 8.79 18.42 -7.02
C THR A 590 8.48 17.32 -6.02
N ASP A 591 7.34 17.40 -5.34
CA ASP A 591 6.84 16.35 -4.45
C ASP A 591 6.08 15.23 -5.21
N ALA A 592 5.96 15.33 -6.54
CA ALA A 592 5.20 14.36 -7.34
C ALA A 592 5.73 12.92 -7.22
N TRP A 593 7.01 12.74 -6.89
CA TRP A 593 7.57 11.41 -6.66
C TRP A 593 6.86 10.67 -5.53
N ILE A 594 6.42 11.35 -4.46
CA ILE A 594 5.70 10.74 -3.33
C ILE A 594 4.41 10.08 -3.83
N SER A 595 3.66 10.80 -4.66
CA SER A 595 2.44 10.31 -5.29
C SER A 595 2.69 9.12 -6.22
N VAL A 596 3.75 9.15 -7.02
CA VAL A 596 4.12 8.05 -7.92
C VAL A 596 4.54 6.79 -7.15
N PHE A 597 5.27 6.95 -6.03
CA PHE A 597 5.61 5.83 -5.14
C PHE A 597 4.37 5.23 -4.45
N ASN A 598 3.37 6.04 -4.08
CA ASN A 598 2.09 5.55 -3.56
C ASN A 598 1.32 4.69 -4.58
N VAL A 599 1.32 5.10 -5.86
CA VAL A 599 0.76 4.30 -6.95
C VAL A 599 1.57 3.02 -7.15
N THR A 600 2.90 3.13 -7.12
CA THR A 600 3.83 2.00 -7.26
C THR A 600 3.59 0.94 -6.20
N LEU A 601 3.46 1.33 -4.92
CA LEU A 601 3.14 0.42 -3.82
C LEU A 601 1.81 -0.29 -4.02
N SER A 602 0.80 0.42 -4.52
CA SER A 602 -0.52 -0.16 -4.78
C SER A 602 -0.48 -1.14 -5.96
N LEU A 603 0.19 -0.77 -7.06
CA LEU A 603 0.31 -1.57 -8.27
C LEU A 603 1.19 -2.81 -8.05
N SER A 604 2.33 -2.68 -7.38
CA SER A 604 3.29 -3.77 -7.18
C SER A 604 2.72 -4.90 -6.31
N ARG A 605 1.85 -4.55 -5.33
CA ARG A 605 1.05 -5.53 -4.58
C ARG A 605 0.10 -6.33 -5.48
N VAL A 606 -0.53 -5.68 -6.47
CA VAL A 606 -1.38 -6.36 -7.46
C VAL A 606 -0.53 -7.22 -8.40
N ILE A 607 0.62 -6.73 -8.86
CA ILE A 607 1.57 -7.49 -9.70
C ILE A 607 1.95 -8.80 -9.02
N LYS A 608 2.29 -8.76 -7.73
CA LYS A 608 2.60 -9.95 -6.94
C LYS A 608 1.44 -10.94 -6.88
N THR A 609 0.21 -10.46 -6.65
CA THR A 609 -0.98 -11.32 -6.64
C THR A 609 -1.25 -11.95 -8.01
N TYR A 610 -1.08 -11.20 -9.10
CA TYR A 610 -1.20 -11.72 -10.46
C TYR A 610 -0.13 -12.77 -10.76
N GLY A 611 1.12 -12.50 -10.38
CA GLY A 611 2.23 -13.45 -10.53
C GLY A 611 1.98 -14.74 -9.75
N ALA A 612 1.50 -14.65 -8.51
CA ALA A 612 1.18 -15.80 -7.67
C ALA A 612 0.11 -16.73 -8.28
N ALA A 613 -0.84 -16.17 -9.04
CA ALA A 613 -1.91 -16.94 -9.70
C ALA A 613 -1.35 -18.03 -10.64
N PHE A 614 -0.19 -17.79 -11.26
CA PHE A 614 0.46 -18.72 -12.18
C PHE A 614 1.04 -19.98 -11.51
N THR A 615 0.93 -20.11 -10.19
CA THR A 615 1.13 -21.39 -9.49
C THR A 615 0.16 -22.47 -10.01
N HIS A 616 -0.99 -22.07 -10.56
CA HIS A 616 -1.97 -22.96 -11.17
C HIS A 616 -1.80 -23.19 -12.68
N ALA A 617 -0.75 -22.62 -13.29
CA ALA A 617 -0.56 -22.67 -14.73
C ALA A 617 0.08 -23.98 -15.21
N THR A 618 -0.37 -24.42 -16.38
CA THR A 618 0.41 -25.36 -17.19
C THR A 618 1.66 -24.68 -17.75
N VAL A 619 2.65 -25.48 -18.16
CA VAL A 619 3.88 -24.98 -18.79
C VAL A 619 3.55 -24.08 -20.00
N ALA A 620 2.59 -24.49 -20.83
CA ALA A 620 2.21 -23.74 -22.03
C ALA A 620 1.58 -22.38 -21.70
N GLU A 621 0.71 -22.32 -20.68
CA GLU A 621 0.07 -21.07 -20.23
C GLU A 621 1.09 -20.10 -19.62
N LEU A 622 2.00 -20.60 -18.79
CA LEU A 622 3.07 -19.79 -18.21
C LEU A 622 4.00 -19.23 -19.29
N VAL A 623 4.43 -20.08 -20.24
CA VAL A 623 5.25 -19.64 -21.39
C VAL A 623 4.52 -18.60 -22.24
N ALA A 624 3.21 -18.76 -22.46
CA ALA A 624 2.41 -17.77 -23.20
C ALA A 624 2.33 -16.43 -22.45
N ALA A 625 2.17 -16.45 -21.13
CA ALA A 625 2.17 -15.26 -20.28
C ALA A 625 3.52 -14.54 -20.30
N ILE A 626 4.63 -15.26 -20.10
CA ILE A 626 6.00 -14.70 -20.18
C ILE A 626 6.21 -14.02 -21.54
N ASN A 627 5.86 -14.70 -22.63
CA ASN A 627 5.98 -14.14 -23.98
C ASN A 627 5.09 -12.91 -24.21
N THR A 628 3.92 -12.84 -23.57
CA THR A 628 3.02 -11.68 -23.65
C THR A 628 3.61 -10.48 -22.93
N VAL A 629 4.18 -10.68 -21.74
CA VAL A 629 4.84 -9.61 -20.96
C VAL A 629 6.10 -9.13 -21.68
N ILE A 630 6.95 -10.03 -22.18
CA ILE A 630 8.13 -9.70 -23.00
C ILE A 630 7.71 -8.85 -24.21
N HIS A 631 6.67 -9.26 -24.93
CA HIS A 631 6.17 -8.50 -26.07
C HIS A 631 5.74 -7.09 -25.68
N ASN A 632 4.97 -6.94 -24.59
CA ASN A 632 4.50 -5.62 -24.15
C ASN A 632 5.64 -4.71 -23.66
N ILE A 633 6.68 -5.26 -23.03
CA ILE A 633 7.90 -4.49 -22.69
C ILE A 633 8.54 -3.97 -23.98
N LEU A 634 8.76 -4.84 -24.97
CA LEU A 634 9.40 -4.45 -26.23
C LEU A 634 8.56 -3.45 -27.02
N VAL A 635 7.23 -3.61 -27.04
CA VAL A 635 6.33 -2.62 -27.65
C VAL A 635 6.43 -1.27 -26.96
N ALA A 636 6.52 -1.24 -25.62
CA ALA A 636 6.71 0.01 -24.88
C ALA A 636 8.04 0.69 -25.22
N CYS A 637 9.11 -0.10 -25.36
CA CYS A 637 10.45 0.45 -25.63
C CYS A 637 10.70 0.81 -27.10
N VAL A 638 10.06 0.12 -28.06
CA VAL A 638 10.35 0.18 -29.51
C VAL A 638 9.20 0.82 -30.30
N ALA A 639 8.13 1.32 -29.65
CA ALA A 639 7.01 1.98 -30.33
C ALA A 639 7.50 3.03 -31.35
N LEU A 640 6.95 2.93 -32.58
CA LEU A 640 7.34 3.72 -33.76
C LEU A 640 7.39 5.22 -33.43
N ASP A 641 8.50 5.86 -33.83
CA ASP A 641 9.06 7.14 -33.37
C ASP A 641 8.16 8.39 -33.25
N GLU A 642 6.88 8.38 -33.66
CA GLU A 642 6.02 9.58 -33.63
C GLU A 642 5.23 9.77 -32.32
N ALA A 643 5.01 8.72 -31.53
CA ALA A 643 4.24 8.77 -30.26
C ALA A 643 5.07 8.43 -29.00
N ARG A 644 6.37 8.14 -29.18
CA ARG A 644 7.27 7.76 -28.09
C ARG A 644 7.68 9.00 -27.30
N ASP A 645 7.43 9.00 -25.99
CA ASP A 645 8.00 10.01 -25.10
C ASP A 645 9.51 9.72 -24.93
N PRO A 646 10.40 10.55 -25.51
CA PRO A 646 11.85 10.31 -25.47
C PRO A 646 12.42 10.47 -24.06
N THR A 647 11.70 11.12 -23.14
CA THR A 647 12.13 11.28 -21.75
C THR A 647 11.93 10.00 -20.95
N ARG A 648 10.90 9.21 -21.28
CA ARG A 648 10.58 7.93 -20.64
C ARG A 648 11.25 6.75 -21.35
N PHE A 649 11.27 6.78 -22.67
CA PHE A 649 11.77 5.71 -23.53
C PHE A 649 12.83 6.27 -24.50
N PRO A 650 14.10 6.36 -24.06
CA PRO A 650 15.19 6.79 -24.93
C PRO A 650 15.39 5.79 -26.09
N THR A 651 15.92 6.27 -27.22
CA THR A 651 16.24 5.40 -28.37
C THR A 651 17.20 4.31 -27.94
N ILE A 652 16.86 3.05 -28.24
CA ILE A 652 17.72 1.91 -27.95
C ILE A 652 18.77 1.81 -29.04
N SER A 653 20.03 1.84 -28.62
CA SER A 653 21.21 1.65 -29.47
C SER A 653 22.16 0.67 -28.79
N PHE A 654 23.10 0.13 -29.57
CA PHE A 654 24.07 -0.84 -29.10
C PHE A 654 25.46 -0.40 -29.57
N HIS A 655 26.44 -0.48 -28.67
CA HIS A 655 27.84 -0.25 -28.97
C HIS A 655 28.68 -1.51 -28.66
N THR A 656 29.94 -1.46 -29.07
CA THR A 656 30.89 -2.55 -28.82
C THR A 656 31.83 -2.12 -27.72
N VAL A 657 31.90 -2.92 -26.65
CA VAL A 657 32.81 -2.73 -25.52
C VAL A 657 33.88 -3.82 -25.60
N GLY A 658 35.12 -3.42 -25.82
CA GLY A 658 36.26 -4.31 -25.70
C GLY A 658 36.59 -4.53 -24.23
N PHE A 659 36.65 -5.79 -23.79
CA PHE A 659 37.02 -6.16 -22.43
C PHE A 659 37.81 -7.47 -22.41
N GLY A 660 38.99 -7.46 -21.79
CA GLY A 660 39.93 -8.57 -21.90
C GLY A 660 40.38 -8.77 -23.35
N ASN A 661 40.25 -9.99 -23.87
CA ASN A 661 40.63 -10.36 -25.25
C ASN A 661 39.44 -10.46 -26.21
N SER A 662 38.26 -9.96 -25.80
CA SER A 662 37.00 -10.15 -26.52
C SER A 662 36.23 -8.83 -26.65
N ASP A 663 35.40 -8.75 -27.70
CA ASP A 663 34.49 -7.63 -27.95
C ASP A 663 33.04 -8.03 -27.63
N TYR A 664 32.34 -7.19 -26.88
CA TYR A 664 30.97 -7.44 -26.44
C TYR A 664 30.02 -6.37 -26.97
N HIS A 665 28.97 -6.79 -27.66
CA HIS A 665 27.90 -5.89 -28.11
C HIS A 665 26.85 -5.72 -27.01
N VAL A 666 26.78 -4.53 -26.40
CA VAL A 666 25.91 -4.21 -25.25
C VAL A 666 25.06 -2.97 -25.53
N VAL A 667 24.04 -2.71 -24.70
CA VAL A 667 23.16 -1.54 -24.85
C VAL A 667 23.94 -0.26 -24.53
N GLU A 668 23.85 0.73 -25.42
CA GLU A 668 24.47 2.03 -25.26
C GLU A 668 23.58 2.93 -24.39
N PHE A 669 23.96 3.09 -23.12
CA PHE A 669 23.29 4.00 -22.20
C PHE A 669 24.21 4.50 -21.09
N ASN A 670 24.36 5.81 -20.97
CA ASN A 670 25.13 6.45 -19.91
C ASN A 670 24.21 6.96 -18.78
N VAL A 671 24.24 6.31 -17.61
CA VAL A 671 23.44 6.69 -16.43
C VAL A 671 23.81 8.08 -15.88
N LEU A 672 25.03 8.58 -16.15
CA LEU A 672 25.46 9.92 -15.73
C LEU A 672 24.72 11.03 -16.48
N GLU A 673 24.15 10.74 -17.65
CA GLU A 673 23.55 11.74 -18.54
C GLU A 673 22.09 11.42 -18.93
N GLY A 674 21.73 10.15 -18.96
CA GLY A 674 20.45 9.65 -19.42
C GLY A 674 19.34 9.71 -18.36
N PRO A 675 18.07 9.75 -18.77
CA PRO A 675 16.93 9.68 -17.85
C PRO A 675 16.73 8.25 -17.31
N VAL A 676 16.56 8.11 -16.00
CA VAL A 676 16.32 6.83 -15.31
C VAL A 676 15.15 6.96 -14.35
N SER A 677 14.19 6.04 -14.46
CA SER A 677 13.02 5.97 -13.57
C SER A 677 13.15 4.76 -12.65
N PHE A 678 12.74 4.89 -11.39
CA PHE A 678 12.62 3.78 -10.44
C PHE A 678 11.44 2.83 -10.76
N HIS A 679 10.61 3.17 -11.74
CA HIS A 679 9.32 2.52 -11.96
C HIS A 679 9.30 1.72 -13.26
N HIS A 680 9.37 0.40 -13.18
CA HIS A 680 9.38 -0.50 -14.35
C HIS A 680 8.54 -1.75 -14.06
N SER A 681 7.25 -1.49 -13.87
CA SER A 681 6.20 -2.43 -13.49
C SER A 681 6.14 -3.71 -14.32
N LEU A 682 6.39 -3.65 -15.62
CA LEU A 682 6.36 -4.82 -16.50
C LEU A 682 7.52 -5.79 -16.22
N GLN A 683 8.70 -5.29 -15.89
CA GLN A 683 9.85 -6.10 -15.50
C GLN A 683 9.60 -6.78 -14.15
N TRP A 684 8.93 -6.11 -13.21
CA TRP A 684 8.50 -6.75 -11.96
C TRP A 684 7.47 -7.85 -12.20
N LEU A 685 6.51 -7.63 -13.12
CA LEU A 685 5.57 -8.69 -13.53
C LEU A 685 6.29 -9.87 -14.19
N LEU A 686 7.27 -9.60 -15.07
CA LEU A 686 8.11 -10.64 -15.66
C LEU A 686 8.87 -11.42 -14.57
N SER A 687 9.44 -10.72 -13.60
CA SER A 687 10.15 -11.31 -12.46
C SER A 687 9.24 -12.26 -11.67
N GLU A 688 8.01 -11.86 -11.36
CA GLU A 688 7.05 -12.72 -10.66
C GLU A 688 6.65 -13.97 -11.47
N LEU A 689 6.57 -13.88 -12.80
CA LEU A 689 6.32 -15.05 -13.66
C LEU A 689 7.53 -16.01 -13.68
N LEU A 690 8.76 -15.49 -13.66
CA LEU A 690 9.99 -16.28 -13.69
C LEU A 690 10.27 -17.01 -12.37
N LYS A 691 9.61 -16.65 -11.26
CA LYS A 691 9.73 -17.34 -9.96
C LYS A 691 9.08 -18.73 -9.94
N HIS A 692 8.28 -19.10 -10.94
CA HIS A 692 7.69 -20.44 -11.07
C HIS A 692 8.70 -21.46 -11.64
N VAL A 693 9.86 -21.54 -10.97
CA VAL A 693 11.02 -22.37 -11.36
C VAL A 693 10.74 -23.88 -11.36
N ASP A 694 9.74 -24.30 -10.60
CA ASP A 694 9.20 -25.67 -10.59
C ASP A 694 8.47 -26.00 -11.90
N THR A 695 7.65 -25.09 -12.41
CA THR A 695 6.98 -25.23 -13.71
C THR A 695 7.96 -25.04 -14.87
N LEU A 696 8.96 -24.17 -14.71
CA LEU A 696 10.02 -23.89 -15.69
C LEU A 696 11.23 -24.84 -15.58
N SER A 697 11.07 -25.99 -14.92
CA SER A 697 12.13 -27.00 -14.85
C SER A 697 12.43 -27.60 -16.23
N GLU A 698 13.66 -28.05 -16.44
CA GLU A 698 14.09 -28.63 -17.72
C GLU A 698 13.20 -29.80 -18.16
N GLU A 699 12.82 -30.67 -17.21
CA GLU A 699 11.92 -31.81 -17.45
C GLU A 699 10.54 -31.36 -17.97
N ASN A 700 9.94 -30.36 -17.33
CA ASN A 700 8.62 -29.85 -17.68
C ASN A 700 8.65 -29.09 -19.02
N LEU A 701 9.74 -28.34 -19.28
CA LEU A 701 9.95 -27.65 -20.56
C LEU A 701 10.13 -28.65 -21.71
N GLN A 702 10.88 -29.73 -21.50
CA GLN A 702 11.11 -30.76 -22.52
C GLN A 702 9.81 -31.43 -22.94
N GLN A 703 8.89 -31.67 -22.00
CA GLN A 703 7.53 -32.17 -22.29
C GLN A 703 6.72 -31.21 -23.18
N ALA A 704 6.99 -29.91 -23.09
CA ALA A 704 6.39 -28.86 -23.93
C ALA A 704 7.17 -28.57 -25.23
N GLY A 705 8.24 -29.32 -25.51
CA GLY A 705 9.08 -29.16 -26.70
C GLY A 705 10.09 -28.00 -26.61
N LEU A 706 10.48 -27.58 -25.41
CA LEU A 706 11.48 -26.54 -25.13
C LEU A 706 12.62 -27.15 -24.31
N GLN A 707 13.88 -26.81 -24.55
CA GLN A 707 15.00 -27.43 -23.81
C GLN A 707 15.38 -26.64 -22.56
N SER A 708 15.20 -25.32 -22.58
CA SER A 708 15.67 -24.46 -21.48
C SER A 708 14.85 -23.19 -21.32
N LEU A 709 15.06 -22.48 -20.21
CA LEU A 709 14.51 -21.13 -20.01
C LEU A 709 14.98 -20.15 -21.10
N ARG A 710 16.20 -20.35 -21.62
CA ARG A 710 16.70 -19.62 -22.77
C ARG A 710 15.75 -19.78 -23.96
N ASP A 711 15.35 -20.99 -24.32
CA ASP A 711 14.44 -21.22 -25.46
C ASP A 711 13.07 -20.56 -25.26
N VAL A 712 12.57 -20.51 -24.02
CA VAL A 712 11.31 -19.83 -23.67
C VAL A 712 11.37 -18.34 -24.08
N CYS A 713 12.44 -17.66 -23.69
CA CYS A 713 12.65 -16.24 -23.97
C CYS A 713 12.98 -15.97 -25.44
N PHE A 714 13.86 -16.79 -26.04
CA PHE A 714 14.33 -16.61 -27.42
C PHE A 714 13.29 -16.99 -28.49
N ARG A 715 12.16 -17.60 -28.10
CA ARG A 715 11.07 -17.94 -29.03
C ARG A 715 10.44 -16.72 -29.70
N LYS A 716 10.35 -15.59 -29.00
CA LYS A 716 9.77 -14.34 -29.50
C LYS A 716 10.67 -13.10 -29.35
N ALA A 717 11.83 -13.23 -28.71
CA ALA A 717 12.77 -12.14 -28.51
C ALA A 717 14.16 -12.50 -29.04
N SER A 718 14.85 -11.54 -29.65
CA SER A 718 16.28 -11.69 -29.98
C SER A 718 17.14 -11.51 -28.73
N GLU A 719 18.42 -11.85 -28.83
CA GLU A 719 19.39 -11.61 -27.74
C GLU A 719 19.43 -10.13 -27.34
N GLN A 720 19.45 -9.24 -28.33
CA GLN A 720 19.40 -7.79 -28.14
C GLN A 720 18.11 -7.36 -27.44
N ALA A 721 16.97 -7.95 -27.78
CA ALA A 721 15.71 -7.64 -27.12
C ALA A 721 15.72 -8.04 -25.63
N ILE A 722 16.32 -9.19 -25.28
CA ILE A 722 16.48 -9.59 -23.88
C ILE A 722 17.44 -8.62 -23.16
N GLN A 723 18.55 -8.23 -23.78
CA GLN A 723 19.44 -7.21 -23.21
C GLN A 723 18.70 -5.90 -22.94
N THR A 724 17.87 -5.42 -23.87
CA THR A 724 17.03 -4.23 -23.67
C THR A 724 16.11 -4.35 -22.45
N ILE A 725 15.51 -5.52 -22.22
CA ILE A 725 14.60 -5.74 -21.08
C ILE A 725 15.37 -5.64 -19.75
N VAL A 726 16.53 -6.30 -19.69
CA VAL A 726 17.41 -6.35 -18.51
C VAL A 726 18.05 -4.99 -18.21
N ASP A 727 18.23 -4.16 -19.23
CA ASP A 727 18.92 -2.88 -19.12
C ASP A 727 18.21 -1.89 -18.18
N TYR A 728 16.87 -1.91 -18.09
CA TYR A 728 16.13 -1.00 -17.22
C TYR A 728 16.41 -1.23 -15.72
N PRO A 729 16.25 -2.46 -15.18
CA PRO A 729 16.72 -2.78 -13.83
C PRO A 729 18.20 -2.45 -13.61
N LEU A 730 19.06 -2.73 -14.60
CA LEU A 730 20.50 -2.45 -14.50
C LEU A 730 20.79 -0.94 -14.36
N ARG A 731 20.12 -0.08 -15.13
CA ARG A 731 20.22 1.38 -15.03
C ARG A 731 19.83 1.87 -13.63
N VAL A 732 18.76 1.30 -13.05
CA VAL A 732 18.30 1.67 -11.70
C VAL A 732 19.32 1.24 -10.65
N LEU A 733 19.89 0.04 -10.74
CA LEU A 733 20.93 -0.42 -9.81
C LEU A 733 22.21 0.42 -9.91
N ALA A 734 22.62 0.81 -11.12
CA ALA A 734 23.73 1.73 -11.32
C ALA A 734 23.41 3.14 -10.77
N MET A 735 22.20 3.66 -11.00
CA MET A 735 21.75 4.94 -10.44
C MET A 735 21.72 4.91 -8.90
N VAL A 736 21.24 3.82 -8.30
CA VAL A 736 21.23 3.60 -6.84
C VAL A 736 22.66 3.66 -6.30
N ALA A 737 23.62 3.00 -6.96
CA ALA A 737 25.03 3.07 -6.59
C ALA A 737 25.54 4.52 -6.68
N GLN A 738 25.24 5.23 -7.77
CA GLN A 738 25.65 6.62 -7.95
C GLN A 738 25.06 7.58 -6.91
N ILE A 739 23.81 7.39 -6.50
CA ILE A 739 23.18 8.21 -5.45
C ILE A 739 23.89 7.97 -4.11
N ARG A 740 24.18 6.71 -3.77
CA ARG A 740 24.85 6.34 -2.52
C ARG A 740 26.30 6.81 -2.45
N THR A 741 26.98 6.94 -3.59
CA THR A 741 28.35 7.49 -3.68
C THR A 741 28.38 9.02 -3.78
N GLY A 742 27.24 9.69 -3.70
CA GLY A 742 27.17 11.16 -3.68
C GLY A 742 27.22 11.84 -5.05
N LEU A 743 27.14 11.10 -6.15
CA LEU A 743 27.17 11.71 -7.50
C LEU A 743 25.92 12.55 -7.81
N TRP A 744 24.82 12.32 -7.08
CA TRP A 744 23.52 12.95 -7.27
C TRP A 744 23.18 14.02 -6.23
N VAL A 745 24.13 14.48 -5.39
CA VAL A 745 23.86 15.45 -4.31
C VAL A 745 23.21 16.76 -4.79
N ARG A 746 23.51 17.21 -6.01
CA ARG A 746 22.93 18.44 -6.60
C ARG A 746 21.47 18.29 -7.01
N ASN A 747 20.94 17.06 -7.11
CA ASN A 747 19.53 16.79 -7.39
C ASN A 747 18.62 17.09 -6.19
N GLY A 748 19.18 17.34 -5.00
CA GLY A 748 18.42 17.67 -3.80
C GLY A 748 17.95 16.46 -2.99
N PHE A 749 17.11 16.69 -2.00
CA PHE A 749 16.68 15.64 -1.05
C PHE A 749 15.68 14.65 -1.67
N ALA A 750 14.90 15.07 -2.66
CA ALA A 750 13.92 14.23 -3.35
C ALA A 750 14.51 12.94 -3.91
N ILE A 751 15.73 12.97 -4.51
CA ILE A 751 16.34 11.75 -5.05
C ILE A 751 16.76 10.78 -3.93
N ARG A 752 17.22 11.30 -2.80
CA ARG A 752 17.55 10.50 -1.61
C ARG A 752 16.28 9.89 -1.00
N GLY A 753 15.20 10.67 -0.93
CA GLY A 753 13.87 10.21 -0.54
C GLY A 753 13.38 9.05 -1.41
N GLN A 754 13.46 9.19 -2.74
CA GLN A 754 13.09 8.13 -3.68
C GLN A 754 13.89 6.84 -3.45
N LEU A 755 15.22 6.95 -3.26
CA LEU A 755 16.08 5.81 -2.94
C LEU A 755 15.67 5.12 -1.63
N ILE A 756 15.43 5.89 -0.58
CA ILE A 756 15.00 5.36 0.73
C ILE A 756 13.71 4.56 0.55
N HIS A 757 12.70 5.12 -0.11
CA HIS A 757 11.43 4.43 -0.34
C HIS A 757 11.58 3.18 -1.20
N TYR A 758 12.42 3.21 -2.24
CA TYR A 758 12.66 2.06 -3.10
C TYR A 758 13.36 0.89 -2.36
N ARG A 759 14.16 1.18 -1.32
CA ARG A 759 14.84 0.18 -0.47
C ARG A 759 14.17 -0.06 0.89
N ASP A 760 13.10 0.68 1.19
CA ASP A 760 12.32 0.55 2.41
C ASP A 760 11.60 -0.80 2.47
N TYR A 761 11.34 -1.31 3.68
CA TYR A 761 10.77 -2.65 3.89
C TYR A 761 9.40 -2.87 3.20
N MET A 762 8.68 -1.79 2.87
CA MET A 762 7.41 -1.82 2.15
C MET A 762 7.55 -2.13 0.65
N LEU A 763 8.64 -1.68 0.02
CA LEU A 763 8.84 -1.79 -1.44
C LEU A 763 10.06 -2.62 -1.84
N ARG A 764 11.04 -2.82 -0.94
CA ARG A 764 12.28 -3.55 -1.22
C ARG A 764 12.02 -4.89 -1.90
N GLU A 765 11.12 -5.69 -1.33
CA GLU A 765 10.77 -7.01 -1.89
C GLU A 765 9.99 -6.90 -3.21
N LEU A 766 9.21 -5.83 -3.39
CA LEU A 766 8.32 -5.63 -4.53
C LEU A 766 9.02 -4.99 -5.74
N CYS A 767 10.17 -4.34 -5.52
CA CYS A 767 10.92 -3.60 -6.54
C CYS A 767 12.40 -4.02 -6.55
N TYR A 768 13.20 -3.58 -5.57
CA TYR A 768 14.66 -3.81 -5.55
C TYR A 768 15.05 -5.30 -5.67
N ASP A 769 14.41 -6.18 -4.92
CA ASP A 769 14.69 -7.62 -4.96
C ASP A 769 14.26 -8.23 -6.31
N GLN A 770 13.24 -7.67 -6.97
CA GLN A 770 12.82 -8.07 -8.31
C GLN A 770 13.87 -7.70 -9.36
N ASP A 771 14.51 -6.53 -9.21
CA ASP A 771 15.53 -6.05 -10.13
C ASP A 771 16.81 -6.88 -10.06
N LEU A 772 17.22 -7.25 -8.84
CA LEU A 772 18.29 -8.22 -8.63
C LEU A 772 17.95 -9.59 -9.23
N PHE A 773 16.70 -10.06 -9.06
CA PHE A 773 16.28 -11.34 -9.63
C PHE A 773 16.26 -11.32 -11.17
N ILE A 774 15.89 -10.21 -11.81
CA ILE A 774 15.97 -10.08 -13.27
C ILE A 774 17.43 -10.17 -13.75
N LEU A 775 18.40 -9.55 -13.06
CA LEU A 775 19.82 -9.73 -13.38
C LEU A 775 20.28 -11.18 -13.19
N GLN A 776 19.83 -11.85 -12.12
CA GLN A 776 20.12 -13.27 -11.91
C GLN A 776 19.54 -14.16 -13.02
N ASN A 777 18.34 -13.87 -13.51
CA ASN A 777 17.76 -14.54 -14.68
C ASN A 777 18.57 -14.26 -15.94
N ALA A 778 19.11 -13.05 -16.10
CA ALA A 778 19.96 -12.70 -17.24
C ALA A 778 21.22 -13.59 -17.32
N LEU A 779 21.83 -13.94 -16.18
CA LEU A 779 22.97 -14.87 -16.12
C LEU A 779 22.63 -16.30 -16.59
N VAL A 780 21.37 -16.70 -16.51
CA VAL A 780 20.90 -18.03 -16.97
C VAL A 780 20.45 -18.00 -18.43
N ILE A 781 19.91 -16.87 -18.90
CA ILE A 781 19.33 -16.72 -20.25
C ILE A 781 20.38 -16.29 -21.28
N LEU A 782 21.27 -15.36 -20.91
CA LEU A 782 22.31 -14.78 -21.77
C LEU A 782 23.68 -15.39 -21.46
N ASP A 783 24.68 -15.04 -22.27
CA ASP A 783 26.08 -15.30 -21.94
C ASP A 783 26.50 -14.50 -20.70
N PRO A 784 26.96 -15.15 -19.60
CA PRO A 784 27.36 -14.48 -18.37
C PRO A 784 28.40 -13.38 -18.57
N ASP A 785 29.37 -13.58 -19.48
CA ASP A 785 30.42 -12.59 -19.75
C ASP A 785 29.81 -11.29 -20.27
N LYS A 786 28.82 -11.39 -21.16
CA LYS A 786 28.11 -10.23 -21.72
C LYS A 786 27.26 -9.52 -20.66
N VAL A 787 26.69 -10.25 -19.71
CA VAL A 787 25.95 -9.65 -18.58
C VAL A 787 26.92 -8.87 -17.68
N PHE A 788 28.07 -9.45 -17.33
CA PHE A 788 29.09 -8.76 -16.54
C PHE A 788 29.62 -7.52 -17.24
N VAL A 789 29.99 -7.60 -18.52
CA VAL A 789 30.45 -6.44 -19.29
C VAL A 789 29.35 -5.38 -19.40
N SER A 790 28.08 -5.80 -19.53
CA SER A 790 26.96 -4.86 -19.49
C SER A 790 26.87 -4.10 -18.17
N MET A 791 27.10 -4.78 -17.04
CA MET A 791 27.17 -4.16 -15.72
C MET A 791 28.35 -3.20 -15.60
N LEU A 792 29.55 -3.59 -16.04
CA LEU A 792 30.74 -2.73 -16.02
C LEU A 792 30.52 -1.45 -16.82
N ASP A 793 29.90 -1.56 -18.00
CA ASP A 793 29.57 -0.45 -18.88
C ASP A 793 28.57 0.52 -18.21
N ARG A 794 27.51 0.02 -17.57
CA ARG A 794 26.48 0.86 -16.93
C ARG A 794 26.98 1.56 -15.67
N PHE A 795 27.88 0.91 -14.93
CA PHE A 795 28.54 1.49 -13.76
C PHE A 795 29.71 2.43 -14.14
N GLN A 796 30.12 2.45 -15.41
CA GLN A 796 31.30 3.18 -15.92
C GLN A 796 32.61 2.68 -15.28
N LEU A 797 32.77 1.37 -15.14
CA LEU A 797 33.92 0.73 -14.48
C LEU A 797 34.76 -0.16 -15.42
N VAL A 798 34.48 -0.17 -16.72
CA VAL A 798 35.24 -0.97 -17.72
C VAL A 798 36.75 -0.69 -17.62
N SER A 799 37.14 0.58 -17.56
CA SER A 799 38.55 1.00 -17.46
C SER A 799 39.18 0.57 -16.14
N TYR A 800 38.44 0.64 -15.01
CA TYR A 800 38.96 0.25 -13.70
C TYR A 800 39.34 -1.24 -13.68
N PHE A 801 38.45 -2.10 -14.18
CA PHE A 801 38.72 -3.54 -14.32
C PHE A 801 39.59 -3.90 -15.53
N SER A 802 40.26 -2.91 -16.11
CA SER A 802 41.30 -3.04 -17.13
C SER A 802 42.62 -2.38 -16.69
N GLY A 803 42.78 -2.09 -15.39
CA GLY A 803 44.02 -1.58 -14.78
C GLY A 803 44.10 -0.08 -14.57
N ALA A 804 43.07 0.70 -14.96
CA ALA A 804 43.03 2.12 -14.66
C ALA A 804 42.69 2.37 -13.18
N VAL A 805 43.41 3.30 -12.55
CA VAL A 805 43.17 3.70 -11.15
C VAL A 805 42.57 5.11 -11.03
N LEU A 806 42.40 5.80 -12.16
CA LEU A 806 41.78 7.12 -12.26
C LEU A 806 40.56 7.03 -13.18
N HIS A 807 39.56 7.86 -12.91
CA HIS A 807 38.35 7.98 -13.72
C HIS A 807 38.08 9.45 -14.07
N ASP A 808 37.56 9.72 -15.26
CA ASP A 808 37.37 11.09 -15.74
C ASP A 808 36.28 11.86 -14.95
N VAL A 809 35.31 11.13 -14.40
CA VAL A 809 34.13 11.72 -13.71
C VAL A 809 34.09 11.41 -12.21
N TYR A 810 34.70 10.30 -11.77
CA TYR A 810 34.63 9.86 -10.38
C TYR A 810 35.92 10.27 -9.69
N ASP A 811 35.81 10.97 -8.56
CA ASP A 811 36.96 11.14 -7.66
C ASP A 811 37.34 9.80 -6.99
N ASP A 812 38.46 9.78 -6.26
CA ASP A 812 38.99 8.54 -5.66
C ASP A 812 37.98 7.88 -4.68
N THR A 813 37.21 8.69 -3.94
CA THR A 813 36.20 8.20 -2.98
C THR A 813 34.98 7.64 -3.70
N GLN A 814 34.49 8.36 -4.70
CA GLN A 814 33.37 7.95 -5.55
C GLN A 814 33.73 6.69 -6.34
N LEU A 815 34.93 6.61 -6.90
CA LEU A 815 35.41 5.45 -7.65
C LEU A 815 35.47 4.22 -6.75
N GLY A 816 36.08 4.33 -5.57
CA GLY A 816 36.09 3.26 -4.57
C GLY A 816 34.68 2.80 -4.17
N GLY A 817 33.78 3.76 -3.91
CA GLY A 817 32.38 3.47 -3.59
C GLY A 817 31.60 2.81 -4.74
N MET A 818 31.83 3.22 -5.99
CA MET A 818 31.17 2.61 -7.16
C MET A 818 31.62 1.17 -7.37
N VAL A 819 32.90 0.88 -7.15
CA VAL A 819 33.44 -0.49 -7.17
C VAL A 819 32.84 -1.32 -6.03
N GLU A 820 32.74 -0.76 -4.83
CA GLU A 820 32.09 -1.41 -3.69
C GLU A 820 30.63 -1.79 -4.01
N GLU A 821 29.85 -0.88 -4.59
CA GLU A 821 28.45 -1.12 -4.92
C GLU A 821 28.28 -2.14 -6.06
N LEU A 822 29.15 -2.13 -7.08
CA LEU A 822 29.13 -3.16 -8.14
C LEU A 822 29.40 -4.55 -7.55
N LEU A 823 30.43 -4.70 -6.72
CA LEU A 823 30.77 -5.97 -6.08
C LEU A 823 29.63 -6.45 -5.16
N TYR A 824 28.88 -5.53 -4.56
CA TYR A 824 27.72 -5.85 -3.74
C TYR A 824 26.58 -6.42 -4.58
N VAL A 825 26.28 -5.82 -5.73
CA VAL A 825 25.29 -6.35 -6.68
C VAL A 825 25.72 -7.72 -7.21
N LEU A 826 27.00 -7.89 -7.58
CA LEU A 826 27.55 -9.18 -8.01
C LEU A 826 27.41 -10.24 -6.91
N THR A 827 27.74 -9.89 -5.67
CA THR A 827 27.59 -10.79 -4.52
C THR A 827 26.12 -11.19 -4.34
N ALA A 828 25.19 -10.24 -4.41
CA ALA A 828 23.77 -10.52 -4.27
C ALA A 828 23.26 -11.48 -5.37
N ILE A 829 23.51 -11.20 -6.64
CA ILE A 829 22.96 -12.01 -7.75
C ILE A 829 23.61 -13.41 -7.85
N LEU A 830 24.85 -13.57 -7.37
CA LEU A 830 25.57 -14.84 -7.39
C LEU A 830 25.32 -15.70 -6.14
N THR A 831 24.83 -15.12 -5.04
CA THR A 831 24.67 -15.85 -3.77
C THR A 831 23.25 -15.94 -3.22
N GLU A 832 22.31 -15.11 -3.69
CA GLU A 832 20.91 -15.16 -3.28
C GLU A 832 20.16 -16.31 -3.97
N THR A 833 19.46 -17.15 -3.20
CA THR A 833 18.86 -18.40 -3.71
C THR A 833 17.35 -18.54 -3.48
N ALA A 834 16.67 -17.66 -2.74
CA ALA A 834 15.27 -17.88 -2.37
C ALA A 834 14.32 -17.93 -3.57
N SER A 835 14.44 -16.98 -4.50
CA SER A 835 13.65 -16.98 -5.73
C SER A 835 14.08 -18.10 -6.68
N ALA A 836 15.38 -18.30 -6.85
CA ALA A 836 15.96 -19.33 -7.72
C ALA A 836 15.54 -20.77 -7.33
N THR A 837 15.22 -21.01 -6.04
CA THR A 837 14.83 -22.31 -5.50
C THR A 837 13.36 -22.39 -5.08
N LYS A 838 12.54 -21.35 -5.35
CA LYS A 838 11.15 -21.24 -4.84
C LYS A 838 11.05 -21.59 -3.36
N MET A 839 11.89 -20.95 -2.54
CA MET A 839 12.04 -21.27 -1.12
C MET A 839 10.68 -21.29 -0.41
N PRO A 840 10.33 -22.36 0.32
CA PRO A 840 9.07 -22.43 1.05
C PRO A 840 8.92 -21.27 2.04
N MET A 841 7.69 -20.77 2.20
CA MET A 841 7.42 -19.56 2.98
C MET A 841 7.98 -19.61 4.41
N ARG A 842 7.84 -20.74 5.11
CA ARG A 842 8.39 -20.91 6.47
C ARG A 842 9.92 -20.79 6.50
N ALA A 843 10.62 -21.31 5.50
CA ALA A 843 12.08 -21.22 5.41
C ALA A 843 12.53 -19.80 5.06
N LEU A 844 11.81 -19.12 4.16
CA LEU A 844 12.05 -17.71 3.85
C LEU A 844 11.90 -16.83 5.10
N ILE A 845 10.80 -16.97 5.83
CA ILE A 845 10.59 -16.23 7.08
C ILE A 845 11.68 -16.54 8.10
N ARG A 846 12.08 -17.81 8.25
CA ARG A 846 13.19 -18.20 9.13
C ARG A 846 14.47 -17.46 8.76
N ARG A 847 14.83 -17.46 7.47
CA ARG A 847 16.00 -16.74 6.98
C ARG A 847 15.93 -15.26 7.32
N GLU A 848 14.82 -14.59 6.97
CA GLU A 848 14.67 -13.15 7.19
C GLU A 848 14.72 -12.77 8.69
N VAL A 849 14.04 -13.52 9.56
CA VAL A 849 14.04 -13.27 11.01
C VAL A 849 15.42 -13.52 11.63
N VAL A 850 16.11 -14.60 11.25
CA VAL A 850 17.46 -14.91 11.73
C VAL A 850 18.41 -13.77 11.40
N HIS A 851 18.39 -13.27 10.16
CA HIS A 851 19.26 -12.17 9.74
C HIS A 851 18.85 -10.84 10.38
N ALA A 852 17.56 -10.56 10.55
CA ALA A 852 17.07 -9.34 11.20
C ALA A 852 17.49 -9.23 12.67
N LEU A 853 17.62 -10.36 13.37
CA LEU A 853 18.02 -10.44 14.79
C LEU A 853 19.51 -10.70 15.01
N ALA A 854 20.26 -11.08 13.97
CA ALA A 854 21.70 -11.27 14.06
C ALA A 854 22.46 -9.95 14.36
N VAL A 855 21.87 -8.82 13.99
CA VAL A 855 22.37 -7.47 14.29
C VAL A 855 22.20 -7.13 15.78
N GLY A 856 21.19 -7.70 16.43
CA GLY A 856 20.92 -7.52 17.85
C GLY A 856 19.46 -7.74 18.21
N PRO A 857 19.14 -7.84 19.52
CA PRO A 857 17.77 -8.02 20.01
C PRO A 857 16.83 -6.91 19.54
N ALA A 858 15.55 -7.23 19.33
CA ALA A 858 14.55 -6.27 18.86
C ALA A 858 13.18 -6.49 19.50
N SER A 859 12.40 -5.43 19.64
CA SER A 859 10.97 -5.55 19.96
C SER A 859 10.20 -6.13 18.76
N PHE A 860 8.95 -6.58 18.93
CA PHE A 860 8.12 -7.06 17.82
C PHE A 860 7.98 -5.98 16.73
N THR A 861 7.69 -4.73 17.14
CA THR A 861 7.49 -3.59 16.23
C THR A 861 8.76 -3.23 15.46
N ASP A 862 9.93 -3.33 16.09
CA ASP A 862 11.20 -3.05 15.40
C ASP A 862 11.56 -4.20 14.45
N LEU A 863 11.27 -5.44 14.84
CA LEU A 863 11.49 -6.60 14.01
C LEU A 863 10.65 -6.57 12.73
N THR A 864 9.37 -6.19 12.80
CA THR A 864 8.51 -6.11 11.61
C THR A 864 8.99 -5.09 10.60
N LYS A 865 9.69 -4.03 11.02
CA LYS A 865 10.32 -3.04 10.14
C LYS A 865 11.65 -3.50 9.53
N ARG A 866 12.30 -4.52 10.12
CA ARG A 866 13.56 -5.08 9.62
C ARG A 866 13.34 -6.11 8.50
N VAL A 867 12.16 -6.73 8.45
CA VAL A 867 11.77 -7.74 7.45
C VAL A 867 10.77 -7.15 6.43
N ALA A 868 10.55 -7.83 5.31
CA ALA A 868 9.56 -7.38 4.32
C ALA A 868 8.14 -7.33 4.90
N GLU A 869 7.36 -6.29 4.53
CA GLU A 869 6.04 -5.95 5.10
C GLU A 869 5.08 -7.14 5.20
N ARG A 870 5.05 -8.02 4.19
CA ARG A 870 4.10 -9.14 4.13
C ARG A 870 4.45 -10.31 5.05
N LEU A 871 5.69 -10.41 5.53
CA LEU A 871 6.16 -11.59 6.26
C LEU A 871 5.52 -11.69 7.65
N PRO A 872 5.39 -10.61 8.44
CA PRO A 872 4.63 -10.60 9.68
C PRO A 872 3.16 -11.02 9.53
N ASP A 873 2.59 -10.83 8.34
CA ASP A 873 1.20 -11.22 8.08
C ASP A 873 1.02 -12.73 7.93
N ASP A 874 2.06 -13.48 7.55
CA ASP A 874 2.00 -14.93 7.37
C ASP A 874 1.80 -15.71 8.69
N ILE A 875 1.02 -16.78 8.61
CA ILE A 875 0.75 -17.71 9.72
C ILE A 875 2.01 -18.32 10.34
N ASN A 876 3.10 -18.48 9.57
CA ASN A 876 4.33 -19.08 10.07
C ASN A 876 5.22 -18.11 10.85
N PHE A 877 4.95 -16.80 10.80
CA PHE A 877 5.87 -15.80 11.36
C PHE A 877 6.09 -15.96 12.86
N GLU A 878 5.03 -15.94 13.66
CA GLU A 878 5.13 -16.10 15.12
C GLU A 878 5.67 -17.48 15.52
N ARG A 879 5.35 -18.53 14.74
CA ARG A 879 5.85 -19.89 14.97
C ARG A 879 7.37 -19.95 14.78
N VAL A 880 7.85 -19.40 13.66
CA VAL A 880 9.29 -19.29 13.37
C VAL A 880 9.99 -18.43 14.41
N LEU A 881 9.38 -17.31 14.81
CA LEU A 881 9.94 -16.45 15.85
C LEU A 881 10.18 -17.22 17.14
N ARG A 882 9.22 -18.04 17.58
CA ARG A 882 9.36 -18.93 18.75
C ARG A 882 10.43 -20.02 18.55
N ASP A 883 10.55 -20.53 17.33
CA ASP A 883 11.54 -21.55 16.98
C ASP A 883 12.98 -20.99 17.06
N VAL A 884 13.22 -19.75 16.61
CA VAL A 884 14.58 -19.18 16.48
C VAL A 884 15.01 -18.26 17.62
N THR A 885 14.10 -17.79 18.46
CA THR A 885 14.40 -16.75 19.48
C THR A 885 14.12 -17.17 20.91
N ASN A 886 14.83 -16.53 21.84
CA ASN A 886 14.50 -16.44 23.25
C ASN A 886 13.75 -15.12 23.47
N PHE A 887 12.51 -15.19 23.97
CA PHE A 887 11.73 -14.00 24.29
C PHE A 887 11.99 -13.55 25.72
N LYS A 888 12.46 -12.31 25.89
CA LYS A 888 12.59 -11.64 27.18
C LYS A 888 11.33 -10.78 27.40
N ALA A 889 10.51 -11.18 28.36
CA ALA A 889 9.31 -10.42 28.74
C ALA A 889 9.70 -9.05 29.34
N PRO A 890 8.85 -8.01 29.16
CA PRO A 890 9.08 -6.71 29.76
C PRO A 890 9.03 -6.81 31.30
N GLU A 891 9.99 -6.15 31.96
CA GLU A 891 10.12 -6.18 33.43
C GLU A 891 9.23 -5.12 34.10
N SER A 892 8.93 -4.02 33.41
CA SER A 892 8.02 -2.96 33.85
C SER A 892 6.96 -2.62 32.79
N THR A 893 5.93 -1.85 33.17
CA THR A 893 4.88 -1.37 32.26
C THR A 893 5.36 -0.43 31.16
N SER A 894 6.56 0.14 31.28
CA SER A 894 7.20 0.97 30.24
C SER A 894 8.13 0.19 29.32
N ASP A 895 8.52 -1.03 29.69
CA ASP A 895 9.45 -1.82 28.90
C ASP A 895 8.72 -2.59 27.81
N LEU A 896 9.39 -2.80 26.68
CA LEU A 896 8.90 -3.64 25.59
C LEU A 896 9.53 -5.03 25.69
N GLY A 897 8.77 -6.07 25.32
CA GLY A 897 9.31 -7.42 25.21
C GLY A 897 10.33 -7.51 24.06
N MET A 898 11.46 -8.16 24.31
CA MET A 898 12.58 -8.24 23.36
C MET A 898 12.79 -9.68 22.88
N TYR A 899 13.05 -9.84 21.59
CA TYR A 899 13.41 -11.11 20.96
C TYR A 899 14.92 -11.17 20.73
N GLU A 900 15.56 -12.19 21.27
CA GLU A 900 17.01 -12.45 21.10
C GLU A 900 17.21 -13.76 20.34
N LEU A 901 18.14 -13.79 19.39
CA LEU A 901 18.41 -14.98 18.58
C LEU A 901 19.02 -16.12 19.44
N LYS A 902 18.52 -17.35 19.29
CA LYS A 902 19.12 -18.54 19.94
C LYS A 902 20.54 -18.79 19.40
N ASP A 903 21.43 -19.28 20.26
CA ASP A 903 22.83 -19.52 19.89
C ASP A 903 22.96 -20.46 18.67
N GLU A 904 22.14 -21.51 18.57
CA GLU A 904 22.12 -22.44 17.43
C GLU A 904 21.76 -21.75 16.10
N SER A 905 20.85 -20.78 16.13
CA SER A 905 20.39 -20.07 14.94
C SER A 905 21.47 -19.16 14.33
N TYR A 906 22.52 -18.79 15.08
CA TYR A 906 23.65 -18.03 14.52
C TYR A 906 24.45 -18.82 13.49
N ASP A 907 24.37 -20.16 13.49
CA ASP A 907 24.99 -20.99 12.45
C ASP A 907 24.30 -20.79 11.08
N GLU A 908 23.09 -20.22 11.07
CA GLU A 908 22.34 -19.91 9.85
C GLU A 908 22.70 -18.55 9.21
N VAL A 909 23.32 -17.63 9.95
CA VAL A 909 23.60 -16.26 9.53
C VAL A 909 24.65 -16.19 8.42
N ASN A 910 24.36 -15.43 7.38
CA ASN A 910 25.28 -15.03 6.32
C ASN A 910 25.66 -13.54 6.49
N PRO A 911 26.94 -13.20 6.73
CA PRO A 911 27.38 -11.80 6.82
C PRO A 911 27.09 -10.99 5.54
N PHE A 912 27.09 -11.64 4.38
CA PHE A 912 26.79 -11.01 3.08
C PHE A 912 25.32 -11.17 2.69
N PHE A 913 24.42 -11.27 3.68
CA PHE A 913 23.00 -11.23 3.40
C PHE A 913 22.63 -9.92 2.68
N TYR A 914 22.00 -10.05 1.51
CA TYR A 914 21.83 -8.97 0.54
C TYR A 914 20.90 -7.82 0.98
N HIS A 915 20.26 -7.90 2.16
CA HIS A 915 19.55 -6.76 2.75
C HIS A 915 20.36 -6.01 3.81
N TYR A 916 21.56 -6.49 4.17
CA TYR A 916 22.44 -5.73 5.06
C TYR A 916 23.04 -4.53 4.34
N THR A 917 23.09 -3.43 5.08
CA THR A 917 23.96 -2.30 4.78
C THR A 917 25.40 -2.66 5.14
N ARG A 918 26.37 -1.86 4.69
CA ARG A 918 27.78 -2.03 5.04
C ARG A 918 27.98 -2.12 6.55
N ASN A 919 27.43 -1.16 7.31
CA ASN A 919 27.56 -1.11 8.76
C ASN A 919 26.98 -2.36 9.44
N LYS A 920 25.80 -2.81 9.01
CA LYS A 920 25.17 -4.04 9.55
C LYS A 920 26.00 -5.29 9.24
N ARG A 921 26.63 -5.38 8.07
CA ARG A 921 27.54 -6.47 7.72
C ARG A 921 28.72 -6.53 8.68
N GLU A 922 29.39 -5.39 8.90
CA GLU A 922 30.55 -5.28 9.79
C GLU A 922 30.17 -5.65 11.24
N GLU A 923 29.02 -5.18 11.73
CA GLU A 923 28.46 -5.56 13.04
C GLU A 923 28.21 -7.06 13.16
N VAL A 924 27.50 -7.65 12.19
CA VAL A 924 27.18 -9.09 12.20
C VAL A 924 28.43 -9.95 12.12
N GLU A 925 29.41 -9.55 11.31
CA GLU A 925 30.69 -10.24 11.22
C GLU A 925 31.45 -10.20 12.56
N ALA A 926 31.45 -9.05 13.24
CA ALA A 926 32.05 -8.92 14.57
C ALA A 926 31.36 -9.82 15.62
N VAL A 927 30.03 -9.92 15.56
CA VAL A 927 29.23 -10.83 16.41
C VAL A 927 29.64 -12.28 16.18
N LEU A 928 29.71 -12.72 14.92
CA LEU A 928 30.07 -14.10 14.55
C LEU A 928 31.50 -14.45 14.93
N ARG A 929 32.47 -13.53 14.71
CA ARG A 929 33.86 -13.71 15.12
C ARG A 929 33.98 -13.86 16.63
N THR A 930 33.30 -12.99 17.38
CA THR A 930 33.28 -13.04 18.86
C THR A 930 32.67 -14.35 19.36
N ARG A 931 31.59 -14.83 18.72
CA ARG A 931 30.97 -16.13 19.04
C ARG A 931 31.92 -17.29 18.80
N ALA A 932 32.60 -17.32 17.66
CA ALA A 932 33.54 -18.40 17.33
C ALA A 932 34.78 -18.40 18.23
N GLN A 933 35.31 -17.22 18.62
CA GLN A 933 36.37 -17.10 19.63
C GLN A 933 35.94 -17.66 20.99
N LYS A 934 34.71 -17.37 21.44
CA LYS A 934 34.16 -17.95 22.69
C LYS A 934 34.01 -19.47 22.64
N ARG A 935 33.88 -20.06 21.46
CA ARG A 935 33.84 -21.51 21.23
C ARG A 935 35.23 -22.15 21.10
N GLY A 936 36.31 -21.37 21.30
CA GLY A 936 37.69 -21.86 21.29
C GLY A 936 38.34 -21.94 19.91
N LEU A 937 37.75 -21.31 18.88
CA LEU A 937 38.39 -21.14 17.58
C LEU A 937 39.25 -19.87 17.59
N GLU A 938 40.58 -20.01 17.55
CA GLU A 938 41.48 -18.87 17.38
C GLU A 938 41.37 -18.32 15.95
N ASP A 939 41.10 -17.02 15.82
CA ASP A 939 40.95 -16.27 14.56
C ASP A 939 40.14 -16.96 13.44
N PRO A 940 38.83 -17.19 13.66
CA PRO A 940 37.96 -17.98 12.79
C PRO A 940 37.71 -17.32 11.43
N VAL A 941 37.79 -18.12 10.36
CA VAL A 941 37.39 -17.74 9.00
C VAL A 941 35.92 -18.07 8.81
N ILE A 942 35.09 -17.07 8.50
CA ILE A 942 33.69 -17.29 8.13
C ILE A 942 33.65 -17.76 6.69
N ILE A 943 33.19 -19.00 6.47
CA ILE A 943 33.15 -19.64 5.16
C ILE A 943 31.78 -19.36 4.52
N PRO A 944 31.71 -18.93 3.24
CA PRO A 944 30.45 -18.80 2.52
C PRO A 944 29.68 -20.13 2.50
N LYS A 945 28.35 -20.07 2.39
CA LYS A 945 27.53 -21.28 2.30
C LYS A 945 27.36 -21.68 0.85
N PRO A 946 27.36 -22.99 0.54
CA PRO A 946 27.08 -23.44 -0.81
C PRO A 946 25.64 -23.10 -1.22
N LEU A 947 25.45 -22.81 -2.51
CA LEU A 947 24.16 -22.41 -3.09
C LEU A 947 23.11 -23.51 -2.97
N ASN A 948 23.52 -24.78 -3.05
CA ASN A 948 22.66 -25.97 -2.94
C ASN A 948 21.44 -25.94 -3.89
N ILE A 949 21.58 -25.38 -5.08
CA ILE A 949 20.52 -25.37 -6.10
C ILE A 949 20.47 -26.74 -6.79
N THR A 950 19.41 -27.50 -6.55
CA THR A 950 19.29 -28.90 -7.02
C THR A 950 18.24 -29.11 -8.10
N PHE A 951 17.42 -28.10 -8.41
CA PHE A 951 16.33 -28.20 -9.39
C PHE A 951 16.04 -26.85 -10.05
N GLY A 952 15.27 -26.87 -11.14
CA GLY A 952 14.86 -25.65 -11.86
C GLY A 952 15.93 -25.10 -12.81
N PRO A 953 15.65 -23.97 -13.49
CA PRO A 953 16.55 -23.42 -14.51
C PRO A 953 17.87 -22.87 -13.95
N PHE A 954 17.96 -22.63 -12.63
CA PHE A 954 19.13 -22.05 -11.98
C PHE A 954 20.21 -23.07 -11.57
N ILE A 955 20.05 -24.36 -11.89
CA ILE A 955 21.10 -25.39 -11.66
C ILE A 955 22.43 -25.00 -12.35
N THR A 956 22.35 -24.26 -13.45
CA THR A 956 23.51 -23.78 -14.21
C THR A 956 24.15 -22.52 -13.62
N LEU A 957 23.50 -21.83 -12.66
CA LEU A 957 24.01 -20.58 -12.08
C LEU A 957 25.44 -20.68 -11.55
N PRO A 958 25.88 -21.74 -10.83
CA PRO A 958 27.25 -21.76 -10.35
C PRO A 958 28.29 -21.92 -11.47
N ALA A 959 27.90 -22.26 -12.72
CA ALA A 959 28.82 -22.25 -13.86
C ALA A 959 29.29 -20.83 -14.22
N VAL A 960 28.59 -19.79 -13.75
CA VAL A 960 28.99 -18.39 -13.91
C VAL A 960 30.36 -18.11 -13.27
N PHE A 961 30.76 -18.87 -12.24
CA PHE A 961 32.09 -18.77 -11.63
C PHE A 961 33.22 -19.26 -12.56
N GLU A 962 32.90 -19.85 -13.71
CA GLU A 962 33.87 -20.26 -14.73
C GLU A 962 34.17 -19.13 -15.73
N SER A 963 33.50 -17.97 -15.60
CA SER A 963 33.69 -16.79 -16.44
C SER A 963 35.09 -16.17 -16.30
N GLU A 964 35.78 -15.97 -17.43
CA GLU A 964 37.06 -15.25 -17.47
C GLU A 964 36.88 -13.77 -17.14
N VAL A 965 35.74 -13.18 -17.52
CA VAL A 965 35.38 -11.78 -17.19
C VAL A 965 35.24 -11.61 -15.68
N LEU A 966 34.54 -12.52 -15.00
CA LEU A 966 34.42 -12.48 -13.54
C LEU A 966 35.79 -12.64 -12.87
N LEU A 967 36.64 -13.56 -13.36
CA LEU A 967 38.00 -13.70 -12.85
C LEU A 967 38.81 -12.40 -13.00
N GLN A 968 38.69 -11.71 -14.14
CA GLN A 968 39.34 -10.43 -14.38
C GLN A 968 38.83 -9.35 -13.40
N ILE A 969 37.52 -9.28 -13.16
CA ILE A 969 36.92 -8.37 -12.16
C ILE A 969 37.53 -8.63 -10.77
N LEU A 970 37.61 -9.89 -10.35
CA LEU A 970 38.19 -10.27 -9.06
C LEU A 970 39.68 -9.97 -8.99
N PHE A 971 40.44 -10.18 -10.08
CA PHE A 971 41.85 -9.84 -10.17
C PHE A 971 42.08 -8.34 -10.00
N TYR A 972 41.42 -7.50 -10.80
CA TYR A 972 41.64 -6.05 -10.75
C TYR A 972 41.08 -5.41 -9.47
N SER A 973 40.09 -6.03 -8.81
CA SER A 973 39.64 -5.63 -7.46
C SER A 973 40.79 -5.70 -6.44
N LEU A 974 41.63 -6.74 -6.50
CA LEU A 974 42.78 -6.89 -5.61
C LEU A 974 43.98 -6.08 -6.11
N TYR A 975 44.25 -6.14 -7.42
CA TYR A 975 45.42 -5.52 -8.05
C TYR A 975 45.44 -4.01 -7.87
N ASN A 976 44.32 -3.33 -8.16
CA ASN A 976 44.26 -1.86 -8.08
C ASN A 976 44.40 -1.38 -6.64
N VAL A 977 43.76 -2.06 -5.68
CA VAL A 977 43.90 -1.73 -4.25
C VAL A 977 45.34 -1.86 -3.78
N LEU A 978 46.01 -2.96 -4.12
CA LEU A 978 47.42 -3.17 -3.80
C LEU A 978 48.32 -2.14 -4.47
N SER A 979 48.16 -1.94 -5.78
CA SER A 979 48.99 -1.03 -6.58
C SER A 979 48.88 0.42 -6.09
N VAL A 980 47.67 0.89 -5.77
CA VAL A 980 47.48 2.24 -5.22
C VAL A 980 48.09 2.35 -3.83
N THR A 981 47.93 1.32 -2.99
CA THR A 981 48.50 1.30 -1.63
C THR A 981 50.03 1.33 -1.65
N ASP A 982 50.66 0.54 -2.52
CA ASP A 982 52.11 0.47 -2.65
C ASP A 982 52.71 1.77 -3.21
N ASN A 983 52.02 2.38 -4.18
CA ASN A 983 52.51 3.61 -4.83
C ASN A 983 52.30 4.88 -3.98
N SER A 984 51.17 4.98 -3.27
CA SER A 984 50.82 6.17 -2.48
C SER A 984 51.21 6.06 -1.00
N GLY A 985 51.47 4.86 -0.50
CA GLY A 985 51.74 4.57 0.91
C GLY A 985 50.48 4.49 1.78
N ASN A 986 49.30 4.84 1.25
CA ASN A 986 48.01 4.80 1.94
C ASN A 986 47.01 3.94 1.16
N ALA A 987 46.14 3.22 1.87
CA ALA A 987 45.09 2.45 1.22
C ALA A 987 44.06 3.38 0.55
N PRO A 988 43.55 3.04 -0.65
CA PRO A 988 42.49 3.83 -1.28
C PRO A 988 41.19 3.81 -0.45
N PRO A 989 40.31 4.81 -0.63
CA PRO A 989 38.98 4.79 -0.03
C PRO A 989 38.24 3.48 -0.35
N ALA A 990 37.49 2.96 0.62
CA ALA A 990 36.76 1.68 0.52
C ALA A 990 37.62 0.43 0.24
N ALA A 991 38.96 0.50 0.35
CA ALA A 991 39.85 -0.66 0.13
C ALA A 991 39.41 -1.91 0.90
N GLU A 992 39.10 -1.80 2.18
CA GLU A 992 38.67 -2.94 3.01
C GLU A 992 37.37 -3.58 2.48
N ALA A 993 36.39 -2.76 2.10
CA ALA A 993 35.10 -3.22 1.59
C ALA A 993 35.22 -3.90 0.22
N ILE A 994 36.12 -3.40 -0.64
CA ILE A 994 36.45 -4.02 -1.94
C ILE A 994 37.13 -5.37 -1.72
N LEU A 995 38.16 -5.42 -0.86
CA LEU A 995 38.88 -6.65 -0.54
C LEU A 995 37.96 -7.70 0.11
N ASP A 996 37.11 -7.29 1.05
CA ASP A 996 36.17 -8.18 1.74
C ASP A 996 35.21 -8.86 0.74
N GLN A 997 34.63 -8.09 -0.18
CA GLN A 997 33.69 -8.60 -1.18
C GLN A 997 34.36 -9.44 -2.26
N ALA A 998 35.52 -8.99 -2.77
CA ALA A 998 36.28 -9.74 -3.76
C ALA A 998 36.74 -11.10 -3.19
N ILE A 999 37.27 -11.12 -1.96
CA ILE A 999 37.67 -12.38 -1.30
C ILE A 999 36.46 -13.26 -1.03
N TYR A 1000 35.33 -12.71 -0.59
CA TYR A 1000 34.10 -13.48 -0.40
C TYR A 1000 33.61 -14.14 -1.69
N LEU A 1001 33.64 -13.44 -2.82
CA LEU A 1001 33.33 -13.98 -4.14
C LEU A 1001 34.32 -15.06 -4.57
N ILE A 1002 35.63 -14.87 -4.35
CA ILE A 1002 36.66 -15.90 -4.61
C ILE A 1002 36.41 -17.15 -3.76
N MET A 1003 36.09 -16.99 -2.48
CA MET A 1003 35.76 -18.10 -1.59
C MET A 1003 34.50 -18.83 -2.07
N SER A 1004 33.49 -18.09 -2.54
CA SER A 1004 32.25 -18.66 -3.08
C SER A 1004 32.51 -19.44 -4.37
N ALA A 1005 33.33 -18.89 -5.28
CA ALA A 1005 33.75 -19.57 -6.51
C ALA A 1005 34.48 -20.90 -6.23
N LEU A 1006 35.34 -20.93 -5.20
CA LEU A 1006 36.04 -22.15 -4.79
C LEU A 1006 35.11 -23.20 -4.17
N ILE A 1007 34.00 -22.78 -3.54
CA ILE A 1007 33.00 -23.70 -2.98
C ILE A 1007 32.16 -24.31 -4.10
N GLU A 1008 31.72 -23.49 -5.06
CA GLU A 1008 30.78 -23.90 -6.12
C GLU A 1008 31.46 -24.58 -7.31
N ARG A 1009 32.68 -24.16 -7.66
CA ARG A 1009 33.44 -24.61 -8.84
C ARG A 1009 34.91 -24.86 -8.53
N HIS A 1010 35.16 -25.64 -7.48
CA HIS A 1010 36.50 -25.90 -6.93
C HIS A 1010 37.59 -26.19 -7.97
N GLU A 1011 37.45 -27.23 -8.79
CA GLU A 1011 38.50 -27.65 -9.74
C GLU A 1011 38.72 -26.65 -10.88
N LEU A 1012 37.63 -26.22 -11.53
CA LEU A 1012 37.68 -25.34 -12.70
C LEU A 1012 38.16 -23.93 -12.33
N PHE A 1013 37.60 -23.35 -11.26
CA PHE A 1013 38.00 -22.02 -10.80
C PHE A 1013 39.45 -22.00 -10.30
N SER A 1014 39.90 -23.05 -9.59
CA SER A 1014 41.30 -23.17 -9.18
C SER A 1014 42.25 -23.20 -10.38
N SER A 1015 41.86 -23.88 -11.46
CA SER A 1015 42.65 -23.93 -12.70
C SER A 1015 42.67 -22.56 -13.39
N LEU A 1016 41.54 -21.88 -13.48
CA LEU A 1016 41.43 -20.53 -14.04
C LEU A 1016 42.30 -19.52 -13.26
N ALA A 1017 42.23 -19.53 -11.93
CA ALA A 1017 43.00 -18.64 -11.05
C ALA A 1017 44.54 -18.83 -11.15
N VAL A 1018 44.98 -20.01 -11.60
CA VAL A 1018 46.40 -20.35 -11.79
C VAL A 1018 46.89 -20.02 -13.20
N PHE A 1019 46.13 -20.41 -14.23
CA PHE A 1019 46.62 -20.35 -15.62
C PHE A 1019 46.34 -19.02 -16.32
N LYS A 1020 45.31 -18.28 -15.90
CA LYS A 1020 44.99 -16.99 -16.52
C LYS A 1020 45.76 -15.87 -15.84
N THR A 1021 46.44 -15.08 -16.66
CA THR A 1021 47.23 -13.92 -16.28
C THR A 1021 46.67 -12.67 -16.93
N PHE A 1022 46.88 -11.52 -16.30
CA PHE A 1022 46.38 -10.22 -16.75
C PHE A 1022 47.53 -9.22 -16.81
N GLU A 1023 47.61 -8.29 -15.85
CA GLU A 1023 48.62 -7.24 -15.80
C GLU A 1023 49.99 -7.79 -15.37
N GLU A 1024 51.06 -7.37 -16.05
CA GLU A 1024 52.45 -7.77 -15.74
C GLU A 1024 52.70 -9.30 -15.67
N ASP A 1025 51.98 -10.09 -16.48
CA ASP A 1025 51.99 -11.57 -16.44
C ASP A 1025 51.60 -12.16 -15.06
N LYS A 1026 50.97 -11.36 -14.18
CA LYS A 1026 50.46 -11.79 -12.88
C LYS A 1026 49.06 -12.38 -13.03
N GLY A 1027 48.84 -13.52 -12.37
CA GLY A 1027 47.51 -14.14 -12.22
C GLY A 1027 46.94 -13.95 -10.81
N LEU A 1028 45.68 -14.35 -10.59
CA LEU A 1028 45.02 -14.21 -9.30
C LEU A 1028 45.77 -14.92 -8.16
N LEU A 1029 46.35 -16.10 -8.41
CA LEU A 1029 47.17 -16.82 -7.42
C LEU A 1029 48.33 -15.96 -6.91
N SER A 1030 49.03 -15.27 -7.80
CA SER A 1030 50.20 -14.46 -7.44
C SER A 1030 49.82 -13.29 -6.52
N LEU A 1031 48.70 -12.62 -6.80
CA LEU A 1031 48.18 -11.53 -5.97
C LEU A 1031 47.73 -12.01 -4.59
N LEU A 1032 47.09 -13.18 -4.51
CA LEU A 1032 46.71 -13.78 -3.24
C LEU A 1032 47.94 -14.10 -2.37
N CYS A 1033 49.02 -14.61 -2.97
CA CYS A 1033 50.28 -14.84 -2.27
C CYS A 1033 50.93 -13.53 -1.79
N THR A 1034 50.87 -12.46 -2.59
CA THR A 1034 51.34 -11.12 -2.18
C THR A 1034 50.50 -10.56 -1.03
N LEU A 1035 49.17 -10.66 -1.13
CA LEU A 1035 48.24 -10.14 -0.13
C LEU A 1035 48.35 -10.87 1.21
N GLU A 1036 48.73 -12.16 1.23
CA GLU A 1036 48.97 -12.94 2.45
C GLU A 1036 50.01 -12.29 3.38
N HIS A 1037 51.05 -11.68 2.80
CA HIS A 1037 52.19 -11.10 3.53
C HIS A 1037 52.33 -9.57 3.35
N HIS A 1038 51.32 -8.91 2.79
CA HIS A 1038 51.34 -7.46 2.57
C HIS A 1038 51.43 -6.70 3.90
N THR A 1039 52.26 -5.66 3.96
CA THR A 1039 52.54 -4.89 5.19
C THR A 1039 51.28 -4.28 5.80
N THR A 1040 50.39 -3.75 4.97
CA THR A 1040 49.12 -3.11 5.39
C THR A 1040 48.00 -4.11 5.69
N PHE A 1041 47.77 -5.10 4.83
CA PHE A 1041 46.53 -5.91 4.83
C PHE A 1041 46.68 -7.30 5.46
N SER A 1042 47.90 -7.83 5.60
CA SER A 1042 48.13 -9.22 6.08
C SER A 1042 47.42 -9.51 7.41
N LYS A 1043 47.44 -8.60 8.37
CA LYS A 1043 46.82 -8.81 9.68
C LYS A 1043 45.30 -9.08 9.61
N ALA A 1044 44.59 -8.46 8.67
CA ALA A 1044 43.13 -8.59 8.56
C ALA A 1044 42.70 -9.77 7.66
N TYR A 1045 43.50 -10.12 6.65
CA TYR A 1045 43.10 -11.06 5.61
C TYR A 1045 43.90 -12.38 5.55
N LYS A 1046 45.03 -12.49 6.27
CA LYS A 1046 45.93 -13.67 6.20
C LYS A 1046 45.21 -15.00 6.38
N ASN A 1047 44.27 -15.13 7.32
CA ASN A 1047 43.57 -16.40 7.54
C ASN A 1047 42.58 -16.74 6.41
N ARG A 1048 41.85 -15.73 5.90
CA ARG A 1048 40.93 -15.90 4.76
C ARG A 1048 41.69 -16.30 3.50
N ILE A 1049 42.80 -15.61 3.23
CA ILE A 1049 43.70 -15.91 2.11
C ILE A 1049 44.36 -17.27 2.28
N GLY A 1050 44.81 -17.60 3.50
CA GLY A 1050 45.36 -18.90 3.83
C GLY A 1050 44.38 -20.04 3.56
N TRP A 1051 43.08 -19.83 3.84
CA TRP A 1051 42.02 -20.78 3.48
C TRP A 1051 41.86 -20.89 1.96
N VAL A 1052 41.79 -19.77 1.24
CA VAL A 1052 41.69 -19.73 -0.23
C VAL A 1052 42.86 -20.46 -0.90
N LEU A 1053 44.10 -20.15 -0.50
CA LEU A 1053 45.31 -20.78 -1.03
C LEU A 1053 45.36 -22.28 -0.72
N SER A 1054 44.89 -22.69 0.46
CA SER A 1054 44.82 -24.11 0.82
C SER A 1054 43.80 -24.86 -0.05
N ARG A 1055 42.64 -24.25 -0.34
CA ARG A 1055 41.66 -24.81 -1.28
C ARG A 1055 42.19 -24.92 -2.70
N ILE A 1056 42.87 -23.91 -3.21
CA ILE A 1056 43.50 -23.99 -4.54
C ILE A 1056 44.59 -25.09 -4.56
N ALA A 1057 45.35 -25.26 -3.47
CA ALA A 1057 46.40 -26.27 -3.37
C ALA A 1057 45.86 -27.71 -3.39
N GLU A 1058 44.60 -27.95 -3.00
CA GLU A 1058 43.96 -29.27 -3.11
C GLU A 1058 43.86 -29.73 -4.58
N CYS A 1059 43.69 -28.79 -5.53
CA CYS A 1059 43.61 -29.08 -6.96
C CYS A 1059 44.93 -28.82 -7.71
N GLN A 1060 45.65 -27.76 -7.34
CA GLN A 1060 46.84 -27.26 -8.03
C GLN A 1060 48.05 -27.10 -7.07
N PRO A 1061 48.53 -28.17 -6.42
CA PRO A 1061 49.53 -28.10 -5.34
C PRO A 1061 50.88 -27.53 -5.80
N HIS A 1062 51.33 -27.92 -6.99
CA HIS A 1062 52.62 -27.48 -7.54
C HIS A 1062 52.66 -25.97 -7.83
N ALA A 1063 51.56 -25.42 -8.35
CA ALA A 1063 51.47 -23.99 -8.67
C ALA A 1063 51.48 -23.14 -7.39
N VAL A 1064 50.73 -23.54 -6.36
CA VAL A 1064 50.70 -22.85 -5.07
C VAL A 1064 52.06 -22.94 -4.38
N GLN A 1065 52.71 -24.10 -4.38
CA GLN A 1065 54.05 -24.26 -3.78
C GLN A 1065 55.11 -23.39 -4.47
N ALA A 1066 55.01 -23.20 -5.78
CA ALA A 1066 55.94 -22.36 -6.54
C ALA A 1066 55.81 -20.86 -6.22
N HIS A 1067 54.61 -20.38 -5.88
CA HIS A 1067 54.31 -18.96 -5.69
C HIS A 1067 54.19 -18.53 -4.22
N ARG A 1068 53.76 -19.44 -3.33
CA ARG A 1068 53.51 -19.12 -1.91
C ARG A 1068 54.79 -19.19 -1.09
N TYR A 1069 55.19 -18.06 -0.53
CA TYR A 1069 56.30 -17.98 0.41
C TYR A 1069 55.87 -18.44 1.82
N ILE A 1070 56.58 -19.42 2.38
CA ILE A 1070 56.39 -19.90 3.77
C ILE A 1070 57.64 -19.50 4.58
N PRO A 1071 57.54 -18.56 5.54
CA PRO A 1071 58.67 -18.22 6.41
C PRO A 1071 59.08 -19.40 7.30
N GLU A 1072 60.38 -19.67 7.47
CA GLU A 1072 60.88 -20.62 8.47
C GLU A 1072 60.56 -20.11 9.90
N SER A 1073 59.95 -20.96 10.72
CA SER A 1073 59.48 -20.62 12.07
C SER A 1073 60.62 -20.22 13.00
N SER A 1074 60.74 -18.93 13.32
CA SER A 1074 61.61 -18.45 14.40
C SER A 1074 60.88 -18.50 15.75
N MET A 1075 61.18 -19.51 16.57
CA MET A 1075 60.87 -19.47 17.99
C MET A 1075 61.82 -18.50 18.69
N GLY A 1076 61.27 -17.42 19.27
CA GLY A 1076 61.99 -16.53 20.17
C GLY A 1076 61.11 -15.36 20.61
N ASP A 1077 60.65 -15.38 21.85
CA ASP A 1077 59.96 -14.24 22.48
C ASP A 1077 60.92 -13.05 22.61
N ASP A 1078 60.57 -11.92 21.98
CA ASP A 1078 61.30 -10.66 22.05
C ASP A 1078 60.89 -9.85 23.31
N PRO A 1079 61.83 -9.47 24.20
CA PRO A 1079 61.54 -8.72 25.42
C PRO A 1079 60.88 -7.34 25.23
N ASP A 1080 60.83 -6.79 24.01
CA ASP A 1080 60.10 -5.54 23.71
C ASP A 1080 58.57 -5.69 23.69
N ASP A 1081 58.07 -6.92 23.55
CA ASP A 1081 56.64 -7.20 23.41
C ASP A 1081 55.88 -7.10 24.75
N VAL A 1082 56.58 -7.27 25.88
CA VAL A 1082 56.05 -7.07 27.24
C VAL A 1082 55.87 -5.58 27.56
N LYS A 1083 56.76 -4.71 27.05
CA LYS A 1083 56.66 -3.25 27.21
C LYS A 1083 55.54 -2.65 26.35
N LYS A 1084 55.36 -3.14 25.13
CA LYS A 1084 54.23 -2.77 24.25
C LYS A 1084 52.89 -3.22 24.81
N ARG A 1085 52.78 -4.43 25.38
CA ARG A 1085 51.55 -4.90 26.05
C ARG A 1085 51.16 -4.05 27.27
N ALA A 1086 52.13 -3.60 28.07
CA ALA A 1086 51.85 -2.73 29.22
C ALA A 1086 51.43 -1.30 28.82
N ALA A 1087 51.99 -0.75 27.74
CA ALA A 1087 51.58 0.55 27.19
C ALA A 1087 50.19 0.48 26.55
N LYS A 1088 49.92 -0.58 25.79
CA LYS A 1088 48.62 -0.82 25.14
C LYS A 1088 47.49 -1.03 26.16
N ALA A 1089 47.75 -1.74 27.27
CA ALA A 1089 46.77 -1.91 28.35
C ALA A 1089 46.40 -0.58 29.04
N ARG A 1090 47.33 0.39 29.14
CA ARG A 1090 47.03 1.74 29.65
C ARG A 1090 46.23 2.57 28.64
N GLN A 1091 46.55 2.46 27.35
CA GLN A 1091 45.83 3.14 26.28
C GLN A 1091 44.40 2.60 26.12
N GLU A 1092 44.23 1.28 26.26
CA GLU A 1092 42.91 0.61 26.31
C GLU A 1092 42.11 1.02 27.54
N ALA A 1093 42.72 1.18 28.71
CA ALA A 1093 42.02 1.66 29.91
C ALA A 1093 41.50 3.11 29.74
N ILE A 1094 42.30 3.98 29.10
CA ILE A 1094 41.91 5.37 28.80
C ILE A 1094 40.81 5.41 27.72
N MET A 1095 40.92 4.60 26.66
CA MET A 1095 39.87 4.47 25.64
C MET A 1095 38.58 3.88 26.21
N LYS A 1096 38.65 2.95 27.17
CA LYS A 1096 37.46 2.39 27.83
C LYS A 1096 36.76 3.45 28.69
N GLN A 1097 37.51 4.38 29.26
CA GLN A 1097 36.98 5.52 30.01
C GLN A 1097 36.36 6.58 29.07
N MET A 1098 36.95 6.84 27.90
CA MET A 1098 36.37 7.71 26.86
C MET A 1098 35.14 7.09 26.19
N LYS A 1099 35.14 5.78 25.93
CA LYS A 1099 34.01 5.04 25.36
C LYS A 1099 32.81 4.96 26.32
N ALA A 1100 33.08 4.85 27.63
CA ALA A 1100 32.05 4.95 28.66
C ALA A 1100 31.44 6.37 28.77
N GLN A 1101 32.21 7.42 28.43
CA GLN A 1101 31.70 8.79 28.36
C GLN A 1101 30.96 9.07 27.04
N GLN A 1102 31.38 8.49 25.91
CA GLN A 1102 30.66 8.56 24.63
C GLN A 1102 29.34 7.78 24.65
N MET A 1103 29.26 6.62 25.31
CA MET A 1103 27.99 5.88 25.48
C MET A 1103 26.93 6.70 26.22
N SER A 1104 27.33 7.58 27.15
CA SER A 1104 26.39 8.51 27.80
C SER A 1104 25.93 9.67 26.89
N PHE A 1105 26.51 9.81 25.70
CA PHE A 1105 26.16 10.84 24.71
C PHE A 1105 25.35 10.24 23.53
N VAL A 1106 25.59 8.98 23.17
CA VAL A 1106 24.89 8.24 22.10
C VAL A 1106 23.41 7.96 22.44
N ASP A 1107 23.09 7.72 23.73
CA ASP A 1107 21.69 7.55 24.19
C ASP A 1107 20.78 8.79 23.95
N ILE A 1108 21.34 9.93 23.52
CA ILE A 1108 20.60 11.17 23.23
C ILE A 1108 20.43 11.41 21.71
N CYS A 1109 21.11 10.65 20.84
CA CYS A 1109 21.17 10.88 19.39
C CYS A 1109 20.56 9.76 18.51
N GLU A 1110 19.99 8.68 19.08
CA GLU A 1110 19.51 7.51 18.32
C GLU A 1110 18.30 7.69 17.38
N ASP A 1111 17.85 8.91 17.05
CA ASP A 1111 16.69 9.10 16.15
C ASP A 1111 16.98 9.82 14.82
N PHE A 1112 18.21 10.26 14.53
CA PHE A 1112 18.59 10.78 13.20
C PHE A 1112 20.10 10.70 13.00
N ASP A 1113 20.62 9.62 12.42
CA ASP A 1113 22.02 9.57 11.98
C ASP A 1113 22.12 9.00 10.56
N ASP A 1114 22.14 9.91 9.60
CA ASP A 1114 22.82 9.75 8.31
C ASP A 1114 23.21 11.15 7.80
N GLU A 1115 24.05 11.83 8.59
CA GLU A 1115 24.83 13.01 8.20
C GLU A 1115 26.33 12.70 8.40
N GLY A 1116 27.14 13.22 7.49
CA GLY A 1116 28.47 12.70 7.15
C GLY A 1116 29.55 12.78 8.22
N ASP A 1117 30.52 11.86 8.10
CA ASP A 1117 31.79 11.87 8.81
C ASP A 1117 32.66 13.05 8.33
N ASP A 1118 32.97 13.98 9.25
CA ASP A 1118 34.04 14.97 9.08
C ASP A 1118 35.40 14.34 9.43
N ASP A 1119 36.31 14.35 8.45
CA ASP A 1119 37.71 13.94 8.61
C ASP A 1119 38.54 15.06 9.27
N MET A 1120 39.30 14.73 10.33
CA MET A 1120 40.21 15.65 11.02
C MET A 1120 41.65 15.14 10.91
N GLY A 1121 42.37 15.61 9.89
CA GLY A 1121 43.82 15.44 9.70
C GLY A 1121 44.54 16.79 9.49
N ASP A 1122 45.66 16.99 10.18
CA ASP A 1122 46.41 18.26 10.28
C ASP A 1122 47.33 18.57 9.05
N THR A 1123 47.08 19.74 8.41
CA THR A 1123 48.00 20.76 7.75
C THR A 1123 48.92 20.39 6.56
N PRO A 1124 49.27 21.32 5.61
CA PRO A 1124 49.33 22.79 5.76
C PRO A 1124 48.74 23.67 4.61
N HIS A 1125 48.36 24.91 4.99
CA HIS A 1125 47.93 26.05 4.15
C HIS A 1125 46.69 25.87 3.26
N SER A 1126 45.53 25.67 3.89
CA SER A 1126 44.22 25.71 3.23
C SER A 1126 43.69 27.14 3.00
N PRO A 1127 42.98 27.41 1.88
CA PRO A 1127 42.18 28.61 1.73
C PRO A 1127 41.10 28.69 2.83
N VAL A 1128 40.67 29.89 3.19
CA VAL A 1128 39.63 30.11 4.22
C VAL A 1128 38.38 29.31 3.85
N SER A 1129 38.04 28.34 4.70
CA SER A 1129 36.82 27.54 4.63
C SER A 1129 35.70 28.26 5.37
N PHE A 1130 34.52 28.35 4.74
CA PHE A 1130 33.32 28.98 5.30
C PHE A 1130 32.30 27.94 5.79
N GLY A 1131 32.73 26.68 5.98
CA GLY A 1131 31.88 25.53 6.27
C GLY A 1131 31.44 24.80 5.00
N THR A 1132 30.65 23.74 5.15
CA THR A 1132 30.09 22.97 4.03
C THR A 1132 28.74 23.56 3.59
N CYS A 1133 28.43 23.45 2.30
CA CYS A 1133 27.11 23.80 1.79
C CYS A 1133 26.05 22.87 2.41
N ILE A 1134 25.00 23.41 3.02
CA ILE A 1134 23.92 22.60 3.61
C ILE A 1134 23.21 21.65 2.62
N VAL A 1135 23.32 21.93 1.31
CA VAL A 1135 22.70 21.13 0.24
C VAL A 1135 23.67 20.10 -0.36
N CYS A 1136 24.82 20.52 -0.90
CA CYS A 1136 25.78 19.58 -1.54
C CYS A 1136 26.89 19.08 -0.62
N GLN A 1137 27.00 19.60 0.61
CA GLN A 1137 28.11 19.35 1.53
C GLN A 1137 29.51 19.68 0.97
N GLU A 1138 29.59 20.39 -0.16
CA GLU A 1138 30.87 20.88 -0.69
C GLU A 1138 31.43 21.98 0.22
N GLU A 1139 32.74 21.94 0.41
CA GLU A 1139 33.46 22.94 1.19
C GLU A 1139 33.41 24.32 0.51
N LEU A 1140 32.88 25.31 1.22
CA LEU A 1140 32.76 26.68 0.74
C LEU A 1140 34.10 27.40 0.95
N ASN A 1141 34.70 27.90 -0.13
CA ASN A 1141 35.94 28.66 -0.08
C ASN A 1141 35.88 29.90 -0.99
N ASN A 1142 36.91 30.74 -0.92
CA ASN A 1142 37.00 32.01 -1.67
C ASN A 1142 37.01 31.85 -3.21
N ASN A 1143 37.13 30.63 -3.76
CA ASN A 1143 37.28 30.40 -5.19
C ASN A 1143 35.95 30.24 -5.93
N LYS A 1144 34.82 30.10 -5.23
CA LYS A 1144 33.48 29.99 -5.83
C LYS A 1144 32.48 30.95 -5.15
N PRO A 1145 31.59 31.61 -5.90
CA PRO A 1145 30.49 32.36 -5.30
C PRO A 1145 29.57 31.38 -4.54
N PHE A 1146 29.22 31.71 -3.30
CA PHE A 1146 28.32 30.90 -2.48
C PHE A 1146 27.21 31.75 -1.85
N GLY A 1147 26.07 31.12 -1.57
CA GLY A 1147 24.93 31.71 -0.86
C GLY A 1147 24.83 31.16 0.57
N SER A 1148 24.26 31.94 1.47
CA SER A 1148 23.98 31.56 2.87
C SER A 1148 22.50 31.75 3.16
N LEU A 1149 21.90 30.81 3.90
CA LEU A 1149 20.52 30.95 4.39
C LEU A 1149 20.46 32.00 5.50
N GLY A 1150 19.82 33.14 5.21
CA GLY A 1150 19.57 34.20 6.17
C GLY A 1150 18.15 34.13 6.73
N PHE A 1151 18.01 33.82 8.02
CA PHE A 1151 16.72 33.97 8.71
C PHE A 1151 16.50 35.44 9.11
N LEU A 1152 15.62 36.13 8.40
CA LEU A 1152 15.26 37.52 8.66
C LEU A 1152 13.96 37.60 9.45
N GLN A 1153 14.07 37.74 10.77
CA GLN A 1153 12.92 38.01 11.64
C GLN A 1153 12.98 39.42 12.26
N PRO A 1154 11.85 40.11 12.44
CA PRO A 1154 11.81 41.36 13.19
C PRO A 1154 12.18 41.13 14.67
N SER A 1155 13.34 41.64 15.10
CA SER A 1155 13.75 41.58 16.51
C SER A 1155 13.39 42.86 17.27
N ARG A 1156 12.88 42.72 18.50
CA ARG A 1156 12.69 43.84 19.45
C ARG A 1156 13.91 44.09 20.33
N VAL A 1157 14.98 43.31 20.16
CA VAL A 1157 16.19 43.38 21.00
C VAL A 1157 17.24 44.25 20.29
N LEU A 1158 17.41 45.47 20.78
CA LEU A 1158 18.54 46.32 20.44
C LEU A 1158 19.77 45.86 21.24
N ARG A 1159 20.62 45.04 20.64
CA ARG A 1159 21.92 44.67 21.22
C ARG A 1159 22.89 45.84 21.02
N ARG A 1160 23.24 46.56 22.09
CA ARG A 1160 24.32 47.56 22.06
C ARG A 1160 25.65 46.83 22.20
N PHE A 1161 26.45 46.79 21.13
CA PHE A 1161 27.85 46.38 21.24
C PHE A 1161 28.68 47.51 21.86
N ALA A 1162 29.58 47.15 22.77
CA ALA A 1162 30.68 48.03 23.16
C ALA A 1162 31.79 47.85 22.13
N ASP A 1163 32.30 48.95 21.57
CA ASP A 1163 33.41 48.95 20.62
C ASP A 1163 34.66 48.35 21.26
N ASN A 1164 34.93 47.07 20.97
CA ASN A 1164 36.22 46.46 21.22
C ASN A 1164 36.85 46.07 19.88
N PRO A 1165 38.01 46.63 19.48
CA PRO A 1165 38.54 46.47 18.12
C PRO A 1165 39.05 45.06 17.76
N SER A 1166 39.02 44.10 18.67
CA SER A 1166 39.70 42.80 18.52
C SER A 1166 38.79 41.59 18.24
N SER A 1167 37.48 41.78 18.08
CA SER A 1167 36.56 40.71 17.66
C SER A 1167 35.81 41.12 16.39
N ARG A 1168 36.43 40.89 15.23
CA ARG A 1168 35.76 40.93 13.93
C ARG A 1168 35.59 39.49 13.43
N ASP A 1169 34.67 38.75 14.04
CA ASP A 1169 34.11 37.54 13.44
C ASP A 1169 32.58 37.73 13.32
N ASP A 1170 32.19 38.12 12.11
CA ASP A 1170 30.95 37.86 11.37
C ASP A 1170 29.57 37.91 12.05
N VAL A 1171 29.16 39.11 12.47
CA VAL A 1171 27.73 39.49 12.38
C VAL A 1171 27.63 40.81 11.61
N ARG A 1172 27.41 40.73 10.28
CA ARG A 1172 27.13 41.92 9.46
C ARG A 1172 25.65 42.29 9.59
N ILE A 1173 25.34 43.27 10.43
CA ILE A 1173 24.02 43.92 10.44
C ILE A 1173 23.93 44.83 9.22
N ILE A 1174 23.16 44.45 8.22
CA ILE A 1174 22.82 45.31 7.07
C ILE A 1174 21.74 46.29 7.53
N HIS A 1175 22.11 47.55 7.75
CA HIS A 1175 21.15 48.63 7.97
C HIS A 1175 20.43 48.95 6.65
N VAL A 1176 19.19 48.47 6.50
CA VAL A 1176 18.30 48.92 5.42
C VAL A 1176 17.62 50.21 5.89
N SER A 1177 18.17 51.37 5.50
CA SER A 1177 17.53 52.67 5.67
C SER A 1177 16.31 52.77 4.76
N ARG A 1178 15.11 52.67 5.34
CA ARG A 1178 13.84 53.04 4.68
C ARG A 1178 13.74 54.56 4.62
N GLU A 1179 14.16 55.17 3.51
CA GLU A 1179 13.67 56.49 3.12
C GLU A 1179 12.35 56.34 2.36
N LEU A 1180 11.24 56.50 3.06
CA LEU A 1180 9.95 56.84 2.45
C LEU A 1180 9.31 57.96 3.27
N GLY A 1181 9.27 59.15 2.66
CA GLY A 1181 8.53 60.32 3.13
C GLY A 1181 7.01 60.18 2.97
N PRO A 1182 6.22 61.17 3.43
CA PRO A 1182 5.08 60.93 4.31
C PRO A 1182 3.72 61.28 3.69
N LEU A 1183 2.65 60.75 4.31
CA LEU A 1183 1.25 61.25 4.42
C LEU A 1183 0.43 60.07 5.00
N GLY A 1184 -0.33 60.09 6.10
CA GLY A 1184 -0.75 61.08 7.08
C GLY A 1184 -2.07 60.58 7.70
N SER A 1185 -2.17 60.52 9.04
CA SER A 1185 -3.39 60.45 9.90
C SER A 1185 -4.31 59.20 9.78
N THR A 1186 -4.95 58.58 10.81
CA THR A 1186 -5.29 58.95 12.21
C THR A 1186 -5.92 57.74 12.95
N PHE A 1187 -5.99 57.83 14.30
CA PHE A 1187 -6.72 57.02 15.34
C PHE A 1187 -5.95 55.84 15.99
N ARG A 1188 -5.41 55.97 17.22
CA ARG A 1188 -6.04 55.85 18.59
C ARG A 1188 -6.83 54.53 18.72
N GLY A 1189 -6.51 53.52 19.53
CA GLY A 1189 -5.77 53.42 20.78
C GLY A 1189 -6.70 52.74 21.79
N ILE A 1190 -6.33 51.56 22.34
CA ILE A 1190 -6.71 50.93 23.64
C ILE A 1190 -6.19 49.47 23.64
N SER A 1191 -6.00 48.96 24.85
CA SER A 1191 -5.00 48.03 25.39
C SER A 1191 -5.45 46.56 25.58
N ILE A 1192 -4.45 45.71 25.98
CA ILE A 1192 -4.51 44.42 26.75
C ILE A 1192 -4.40 43.13 25.88
N PRO A 1193 -3.87 41.96 26.35
CA PRO A 1193 -2.70 41.62 27.19
C PRO A 1193 -1.70 40.66 26.48
N SER A 1194 -0.65 40.26 27.19
CA SER A 1194 0.37 39.27 26.83
C SER A 1194 -0.15 37.88 26.45
N ILE A 1195 0.38 37.30 25.35
CA ILE A 1195 0.43 35.86 25.13
C ILE A 1195 1.88 35.46 24.79
N ARG A 1196 2.30 34.36 25.40
CA ARG A 1196 3.62 33.72 25.34
C ARG A 1196 3.93 33.27 23.92
N SER A 1197 5.11 33.61 23.42
CA SER A 1197 5.66 33.10 22.16
C SER A 1197 6.26 31.70 22.39
N SER A 1198 5.54 30.66 21.97
CA SER A 1198 6.05 29.29 21.87
C SER A 1198 5.40 28.53 20.71
N GLU A 1199 5.25 29.15 19.54
CA GLU A 1199 4.53 28.52 18.41
C GLU A 1199 5.24 28.47 17.06
N GLU A 1200 6.37 29.13 16.83
CA GLU A 1200 7.03 29.07 15.50
C GLU A 1200 8.12 27.98 15.36
N GLN A 1201 8.43 27.23 16.42
CA GLN A 1201 9.26 26.01 16.33
C GLN A 1201 8.44 24.72 16.20
N MET A 1202 7.11 24.79 16.20
CA MET A 1202 6.25 23.61 16.02
C MET A 1202 5.91 23.29 14.56
N GLY A 1203 6.22 24.14 13.58
CA GLY A 1203 5.88 23.89 12.17
C GLY A 1203 6.71 22.78 11.49
N TRP A 1204 7.97 22.59 11.91
CA TRP A 1204 8.86 21.59 11.34
C TRP A 1204 8.77 20.24 12.08
N LEU A 1205 8.55 20.27 13.40
CA LEU A 1205 8.29 19.08 14.21
C LEU A 1205 6.85 18.55 14.03
N SER A 1206 5.88 19.37 13.63
CA SER A 1206 4.52 18.91 13.32
C SER A 1206 4.44 18.14 12.01
N GLN A 1207 5.25 18.46 11.00
CA GLN A 1207 5.33 17.64 9.79
C GLN A 1207 5.89 16.25 10.13
N LEU A 1208 6.98 16.16 10.89
CA LEU A 1208 7.54 14.87 11.31
C LEU A 1208 6.66 14.09 12.31
N ARG A 1209 5.94 14.76 13.24
CA ARG A 1209 4.93 14.09 14.10
C ARG A 1209 3.68 13.67 13.34
N TRP A 1210 3.21 14.46 12.38
CA TRP A 1210 2.10 14.07 11.50
C TRP A 1210 2.48 12.89 10.60
N PHE A 1211 3.75 12.79 10.19
CA PHE A 1211 4.29 11.62 9.49
C PHE A 1211 4.37 10.35 10.35
N ARG A 1212 4.56 10.48 11.67
CA ARG A 1212 4.58 9.35 12.62
C ARG A 1212 3.18 8.85 12.99
N ASP A 1213 2.18 9.74 12.99
CA ASP A 1213 0.77 9.42 13.27
C ASP A 1213 -0.04 9.03 12.01
N CYS A 1214 0.57 9.09 10.82
CA CYS A 1214 0.00 8.62 9.54
C CYS A 1214 0.34 7.15 9.20
N ILE A 1215 0.97 6.42 10.13
CA ILE A 1215 1.22 4.96 10.06
C ILE A 1215 0.16 4.21 10.86
#